data_AF-A0A9D2JE14-F1
#
_entry.id   AF-A0A9D2JE14-F1
#
_cell.length_a   1.000
_cell.length_b   1.000
_cell.length_c   1.000
_cell.angle_alpha   90.00
_cell.angle_beta   90.00
_cell.angle_gamma   90.00
#
_symmetry.space_group_name_H-M   'P 1'
#
loop_
_entity.id
_entity.type
_entity.pdbx_description
1 polymer ?
#
loop_
_entity_poly.entity_id
_entity_poly.type
_entity_poly.pdbx_seq_one_letter_code
_entity_poly.pdbx_strand_id
1 'polypeptide(L)'
;MISSTSKNKAEAVDQSRADAREGDRAGALELAQRAAAARRVDDLDFSAATRRVLTRLGCVTFLDVTEQDEKKLMDALRSSEGDRLLDLIDLYHGDPESFVRRFGAPRARVSQSHPMPAAWTSASGEPTGTRTGAHRVPSRGPSVASTYRSRSATYQVLPRDELGTRLYDFERRAVSALRLLEDHSREALVMEAFPSLGVGLEQAERDVKTLISDYGYGQAVALDVLSQCAPDALLVVCAHLTQEVYTGRSLWPELFGKIGLTNPNLQGVLKGLLLERIQEHGFPVYTSDDESQYYINTMLLHSGLSASVWKPLWRDLLIPVARATRANGLVEGVIPNGEGLLHLSRDDESRFRVSGTRLQKMLRHVPARMIAPVLETAFGTARQVVEYDGSGLVSPVRRDKTMVLSGGELPETAIGGLAEALAEHTAPDDRRSRPSRGGGASVVYLPEPELRLDLSNVEKPLCLHWNDVRLPRALAGDRVDYYINHELAGSSRVVDNVSSALIESIELRVSTSSYFDIEVKLVEEAEGPASEGAPDVREREVAARSSSFRHTRPSVFEFLRGSDGVWRLRKRLTSLERRSRIAYLMAPGFALSPQGGMELVNRERIGDLALEIYDVSPGGSADLLDGHSEKVSSWSESFVVEFEKPFRIGRNERGSDVFPYLTRDGFGNTALPTVAVRSMGVGVNARDLEVRCLCDGRRVSISRSYPFAGDGDGAPSSVMLQLSKSSIPLFVADGLLVVKQRSTDRALLRYRFSVVPVRSFGLLTLGTMLGRVSATYRLETVVPVELERGGRPVYNSGGNAFDFSAPLSDASTDLSLRLLAERGDSDEPETCPRPELVAEGPALRVRLFLAAVVVDLGATGTAASERPLSLADVVRRDCCDGRVEIVYEKTRPHRGAFALFGQRPVHYYADDHPAQFRLDLFDQADAFIPSTAPEHDEQTALELTVTYGFDWRAGKVQRMTARIVPLVALRGFGLGGIRLESDGDDVLVRFERPAGREFACRLVNRRGEDLLDGQLTLGERQSEMRLPTKIGALLRRGHQVWLLLAVRRRLWGPDFERAQRVDLRALYDRQTGEGSHA
;
A
#
# COMPACT_ATOMS: atom_id res chain seq x y z
N MET A 1 19.23 -70.88 75.44
CA MET A 1 20.03 -70.88 74.19
C MET A 1 19.14 -71.09 72.94
N ILE A 2 17.92 -70.53 72.92
CA ILE A 2 16.99 -70.57 71.78
C ILE A 2 16.36 -69.18 71.71
N SER A 3 16.98 -68.25 70.99
CA SER A 3 16.45 -66.89 70.75
C SER A 3 17.18 -66.16 69.60
N SER A 4 18.26 -66.73 69.04
CA SER A 4 19.01 -66.12 67.93
C SER A 4 18.56 -66.59 66.54
N THR A 5 17.63 -67.55 66.45
CA THR A 5 17.19 -68.15 65.17
C THR A 5 15.92 -67.55 64.57
N SER A 6 15.20 -66.68 65.28
CA SER A 6 13.98 -66.04 64.76
C SER A 6 14.21 -64.67 64.10
N LYS A 7 15.25 -63.92 64.50
CA LYS A 7 15.56 -62.60 63.90
C LYS A 7 16.20 -62.73 62.51
N ASN A 8 17.13 -63.65 62.31
CA ASN A 8 17.79 -63.85 61.01
C ASN A 8 16.84 -64.40 59.93
N LYS A 9 15.71 -65.02 60.31
CA LYS A 9 14.73 -65.56 59.35
C LYS A 9 13.73 -64.51 58.87
N ALA A 10 13.50 -63.44 59.63
CA ALA A 10 12.66 -62.31 59.20
C ALA A 10 13.45 -61.37 58.26
N GLU A 11 14.71 -61.06 58.60
CA GLU A 11 15.58 -60.27 57.72
C GLU A 11 15.89 -60.98 56.40
N ALA A 12 16.11 -62.31 56.40
CA ALA A 12 16.31 -63.05 55.16
C ALA A 12 15.05 -63.14 54.26
N VAL A 13 13.84 -63.09 54.84
CA VAL A 13 12.58 -63.10 54.08
C VAL A 13 12.25 -61.69 53.55
N ASP A 14 12.58 -60.63 54.28
CA ASP A 14 12.46 -59.26 53.77
C ASP A 14 13.54 -58.93 52.73
N GLN A 15 14.77 -59.45 52.87
CA GLN A 15 15.80 -59.35 51.84
C GLN A 15 15.40 -60.14 50.59
N SER A 16 14.91 -61.38 50.73
CA SER A 16 14.40 -62.18 49.60
C SER A 16 13.18 -61.56 48.93
N ARG A 17 12.32 -60.84 49.66
CA ARG A 17 11.18 -60.09 49.08
C ARG A 17 11.60 -58.78 48.44
N ALA A 18 12.65 -58.12 48.96
CA ALA A 18 13.25 -56.95 48.35
C ALA A 18 13.96 -57.34 47.04
N ASP A 19 14.77 -58.39 47.06
CA ASP A 19 15.47 -58.93 45.89
C ASP A 19 14.50 -59.49 44.83
N ALA A 20 13.39 -60.11 45.24
CA ALA A 20 12.32 -60.52 44.32
C ALA A 20 11.56 -59.32 43.72
N ARG A 21 11.30 -58.27 44.49
CA ARG A 21 10.68 -57.02 43.98
C ARG A 21 11.63 -56.24 43.08
N GLU A 22 12.93 -56.30 43.33
CA GLU A 22 13.96 -55.67 42.52
C GLU A 22 14.18 -56.44 41.20
N GLY A 23 14.11 -57.78 41.24
CA GLY A 23 14.10 -58.65 40.06
C GLY A 23 12.84 -58.49 39.19
N ASP A 24 11.64 -58.41 39.78
CA ASP A 24 10.39 -58.15 39.06
C ASP A 24 10.37 -56.74 38.45
N ARG A 25 10.90 -55.73 39.17
CA ARG A 25 11.03 -54.37 38.66
C ARG A 25 12.04 -54.27 37.51
N ALA A 26 13.15 -55.00 37.57
CA ALA A 26 14.12 -55.07 36.48
C ALA A 26 13.53 -55.71 35.22
N GLY A 27 12.75 -56.80 35.37
CA GLY A 27 12.03 -57.43 34.27
C GLY A 27 10.94 -56.53 33.66
N ALA A 28 10.20 -55.80 34.49
CA ALA A 28 9.20 -54.82 34.05
C ALA A 28 9.82 -53.62 33.31
N LEU A 29 10.99 -53.15 33.76
CA LEU A 29 11.74 -52.08 33.11
C LEU A 29 12.27 -52.51 31.73
N GLU A 30 12.75 -53.76 31.60
CA GLU A 30 13.21 -54.30 30.31
C GLU A 30 12.03 -54.41 29.30
N LEU A 31 10.85 -54.79 29.77
CA LEU A 31 9.62 -54.78 28.95
C LEU A 31 9.17 -53.37 28.57
N ALA A 32 9.27 -52.39 29.49
CA ALA A 32 8.96 -51.00 29.23
C ALA A 32 9.94 -50.37 28.23
N GLN A 33 11.23 -50.67 28.33
CA GLN A 33 12.25 -50.27 27.35
C GLN A 33 11.96 -50.81 25.96
N ARG A 34 11.61 -52.10 25.84
CA ARG A 34 11.22 -52.69 24.55
C ARG A 34 9.95 -52.05 23.98
N ALA A 35 8.97 -51.73 24.81
CA ALA A 35 7.74 -51.05 24.39
C ALA A 35 7.99 -49.59 23.94
N ALA A 36 8.87 -48.86 24.64
CA ALA A 36 9.27 -47.50 24.30
C ALA A 36 10.12 -47.43 23.01
N ALA A 37 11.03 -48.39 22.82
CA ALA A 37 11.86 -48.49 21.62
C ALA A 37 11.08 -48.94 20.37
N ALA A 38 10.03 -49.75 20.55
CA ALA A 38 9.21 -50.24 19.44
C ALA A 38 8.28 -49.17 18.83
N ARG A 39 8.03 -48.06 19.54
CA ARG A 39 7.04 -47.06 19.13
C ARG A 39 7.72 -45.79 18.63
N ARG A 40 7.53 -45.48 17.35
CA ARG A 40 8.06 -44.26 16.76
C ARG A 40 7.32 -43.04 17.27
N VAL A 41 8.02 -41.91 17.30
CA VAL A 41 7.42 -40.60 17.65
C VAL A 41 6.22 -40.27 16.75
N ASP A 42 6.29 -40.65 15.47
CA ASP A 42 5.21 -40.47 14.49
C ASP A 42 3.94 -41.29 14.82
N ASP A 43 4.06 -42.36 15.61
CA ASP A 43 2.96 -43.27 15.98
C ASP A 43 2.37 -42.98 17.37
N LEU A 44 2.83 -41.92 18.03
CA LEU A 44 2.34 -41.52 19.35
C LEU A 44 0.98 -40.82 19.28
N ASP A 45 0.14 -40.98 20.29
CA ASP A 45 -1.19 -40.35 20.38
C ASP A 45 -1.11 -38.89 20.88
N PHE A 46 -0.26 -38.10 20.23
CA PHE A 46 -0.09 -36.66 20.46
C PHE A 46 -0.42 -35.87 19.19
N SER A 47 -0.68 -34.56 19.29
CA SER A 47 -0.85 -33.73 18.09
C SER A 47 0.38 -33.75 17.18
N ALA A 48 0.19 -33.48 15.89
CA ALA A 48 1.29 -33.39 14.93
C ALA A 48 2.35 -32.35 15.36
N ALA A 49 1.94 -31.27 16.02
CA ALA A 49 2.86 -30.27 16.58
C ALA A 49 3.80 -30.85 17.63
N THR A 50 3.27 -31.62 18.59
CA THR A 50 4.06 -32.29 19.64
C THR A 50 5.03 -33.31 19.05
N ARG A 51 4.58 -34.12 18.08
CA ARG A 51 5.46 -35.08 17.38
C ARG A 51 6.62 -34.39 16.67
N ARG A 52 6.35 -33.28 15.95
CA ARG A 52 7.37 -32.49 15.25
C ARG A 52 8.40 -31.87 16.20
N VAL A 53 7.99 -31.40 17.37
CA VAL A 53 8.92 -30.87 18.38
C VAL A 53 9.88 -31.96 18.84
N LEU A 54 9.36 -33.15 19.11
CA LEU A 54 10.16 -34.32 19.49
C LEU A 54 11.11 -34.75 18.36
N THR A 55 10.65 -34.75 17.10
CA THR A 55 11.52 -35.03 15.94
C THR A 55 12.61 -33.96 15.76
N ARG A 56 12.30 -32.67 15.99
CA ARG A 56 13.30 -31.57 15.95
C ARG A 56 14.34 -31.67 17.07
N LEU A 57 13.97 -32.27 18.21
CA LEU A 57 14.89 -32.59 19.31
C LEU A 57 15.73 -33.85 19.03
N GLY A 58 15.53 -34.50 17.86
CA GLY A 58 16.27 -35.68 17.44
C GLY A 58 15.66 -37.01 17.89
N CYS A 59 14.46 -37.01 18.46
CA CYS A 59 13.80 -38.22 18.94
C CYS A 59 13.15 -38.99 17.78
N VAL A 60 13.47 -40.27 17.64
CA VAL A 60 12.90 -41.18 16.63
C VAL A 60 11.88 -42.14 17.26
N THR A 61 12.13 -42.54 18.50
CA THR A 61 11.31 -43.44 19.32
C THR A 61 10.89 -42.77 20.63
N PHE A 62 9.91 -43.34 21.34
CA PHE A 62 9.54 -42.84 22.67
C PHE A 62 10.70 -43.01 23.68
N LEU A 63 11.57 -44.00 23.48
CA LEU A 63 12.77 -44.16 24.32
C LEU A 63 13.68 -42.93 24.21
N ASP A 64 13.89 -42.42 22.99
CA ASP A 64 14.69 -41.21 22.78
C ASP A 64 14.05 -39.98 23.46
N VAL A 65 12.73 -39.97 23.65
CA VAL A 65 11.99 -38.91 24.37
C VAL A 65 12.25 -39.00 25.87
N THR A 66 12.26 -40.20 26.45
CA THR A 66 12.57 -40.40 27.88
C THR A 66 14.02 -40.09 28.23
N GLU A 67 14.93 -40.09 27.25
CA GLU A 67 16.35 -39.78 27.42
C GLU A 67 16.68 -38.28 27.25
N GLN A 68 15.70 -37.45 26.86
CA GLN A 68 15.90 -36.01 26.76
C GLN A 68 15.85 -35.30 28.12
N ASP A 69 16.54 -34.16 28.21
CA ASP A 69 16.47 -33.26 29.35
C ASP A 69 15.05 -32.69 29.49
N GLU A 70 14.43 -32.91 30.64
CA GLU A 70 13.08 -32.45 30.99
C GLU A 70 12.92 -30.94 30.77
N LYS A 71 13.96 -30.15 31.06
CA LYS A 71 13.94 -28.70 30.84
C LYS A 71 13.88 -28.34 29.36
N LYS A 72 14.56 -29.10 28.48
CA LYS A 72 14.52 -28.90 27.02
C LYS A 72 13.17 -29.31 26.43
N LEU A 73 12.56 -30.37 26.96
CA LEU A 73 11.21 -30.78 26.58
C LEU A 73 10.17 -29.71 26.97
N MET A 74 10.29 -29.16 28.18
CA MET A 74 9.38 -28.12 28.70
C MET A 74 9.52 -26.76 28.00
N ASP A 75 10.74 -26.36 27.64
CA ASP A 75 10.95 -25.14 26.85
C ASP A 75 10.37 -25.26 25.43
N ALA A 76 10.30 -26.50 24.90
CA ALA A 76 9.87 -26.78 23.53
C ALA A 76 8.37 -27.14 23.39
N LEU A 77 7.73 -27.69 24.44
CA LEU A 77 6.34 -28.15 24.44
C LEU A 77 5.45 -27.24 25.31
N ARG A 78 4.53 -26.49 24.68
CA ARG A 78 3.75 -25.40 25.32
C ARG A 78 2.27 -25.73 25.59
N SER A 79 1.86 -27.00 25.76
CA SER A 79 0.44 -27.41 25.81
C SER A 79 0.11 -28.46 26.89
N SER A 80 -1.18 -28.71 27.16
CA SER A 80 -1.69 -29.81 28.00
C SER A 80 -1.29 -31.21 27.53
N GLU A 81 -0.75 -31.32 26.31
CA GLU A 81 -0.12 -32.54 25.81
C GLU A 81 1.32 -32.72 26.30
N GLY A 82 2.02 -31.63 26.64
CA GLY A 82 3.33 -31.67 27.30
C GLY A 82 3.24 -32.25 28.70
N ASP A 83 2.23 -31.85 29.48
CA ASP A 83 1.94 -32.43 30.80
C ASP A 83 1.63 -33.94 30.68
N ARG A 84 0.86 -34.34 29.66
CA ARG A 84 0.59 -35.77 29.39
C ARG A 84 1.83 -36.54 28.96
N LEU A 85 2.77 -35.89 28.27
CA LEU A 85 4.03 -36.48 27.86
C LEU A 85 4.93 -36.69 29.09
N LEU A 86 5.01 -35.68 29.96
CA LEU A 86 5.71 -35.79 31.24
C LEU A 86 5.07 -36.85 32.13
N ASP A 87 3.75 -36.90 32.25
CA ASP A 87 3.04 -37.96 32.99
C ASP A 87 3.40 -39.36 32.48
N LEU A 88 3.63 -39.50 31.16
CA LEU A 88 4.05 -40.77 30.54
C LEU A 88 5.53 -41.09 30.78
N ILE A 89 6.40 -40.08 30.82
CA ILE A 89 7.82 -40.20 31.19
C ILE A 89 7.95 -40.56 32.68
N ASP A 90 7.18 -39.90 33.54
CA ASP A 90 7.09 -40.19 34.98
C ASP A 90 6.53 -41.59 35.23
N LEU A 91 5.52 -42.03 34.46
CA LEU A 91 5.05 -43.42 34.51
C LEU A 91 6.14 -44.39 34.08
N TYR A 92 6.92 -44.08 33.05
CA TYR A 92 7.99 -44.93 32.56
C TYR A 92 9.09 -45.13 33.62
N HIS A 93 9.49 -44.07 34.33
CA HIS A 93 10.52 -44.15 35.39
C HIS A 93 9.96 -44.63 36.74
N GLY A 94 8.70 -44.30 37.06
CA GLY A 94 8.07 -44.54 38.36
C GLY A 94 7.32 -45.87 38.48
N ASP A 95 6.61 -46.30 37.43
CA ASP A 95 5.79 -47.53 37.40
C ASP A 95 5.78 -48.18 35.99
N PRO A 96 6.85 -48.93 35.65
CA PRO A 96 7.03 -49.53 34.32
C PRO A 96 5.93 -50.52 33.91
N GLU A 97 5.31 -51.21 34.87
CA GLU A 97 4.21 -52.15 34.60
C GLU A 97 2.94 -51.41 34.13
N SER A 98 2.58 -50.32 34.82
CA SER A 98 1.47 -49.46 34.41
C SER A 98 1.74 -48.78 33.07
N PHE A 99 3.00 -48.39 32.81
CA PHE A 99 3.42 -47.88 31.51
C PHE A 99 3.17 -48.91 30.40
N VAL A 100 3.65 -50.15 30.53
CA VAL A 100 3.43 -51.21 29.53
C VAL A 100 1.94 -51.51 29.33
N ARG A 101 1.11 -51.49 30.39
CA ARG A 101 -0.35 -51.71 30.24
C ARG A 101 -1.07 -50.58 29.51
N ARG A 102 -0.68 -49.32 29.71
CA ARG A 102 -1.28 -48.15 29.05
C ARG A 102 -0.73 -47.91 27.64
N PHE A 103 0.55 -48.15 27.46
CA PHE A 103 1.30 -47.85 26.24
C PHE A 103 1.39 -49.06 25.30
N GLY A 104 1.39 -50.30 25.79
CA GLY A 104 1.60 -51.51 24.99
C GLY A 104 0.37 -52.12 24.29
N ALA A 105 -0.84 -51.60 24.49
CA ALA A 105 -2.04 -52.18 23.86
C ALA A 105 -2.24 -51.66 22.41
N PRO A 106 -2.32 -52.52 21.38
CA PRO A 106 -2.67 -52.11 20.02
C PRO A 106 -4.15 -51.73 19.99
N ARG A 107 -4.47 -50.44 19.99
CA ARG A 107 -5.85 -49.96 19.85
C ARG A 107 -6.20 -49.79 18.37
N ALA A 108 -7.26 -50.49 17.95
CA ALA A 108 -7.95 -50.22 16.70
C ALA A 108 -8.31 -48.73 16.61
N ARG A 109 -8.09 -48.11 15.45
CA ARG A 109 -8.44 -46.71 15.15
C ARG A 109 -9.91 -46.45 15.50
N VAL A 110 -10.14 -45.88 16.68
CA VAL A 110 -11.40 -45.23 17.02
C VAL A 110 -11.26 -43.80 16.50
N SER A 111 -12.04 -43.45 15.47
CA SER A 111 -12.27 -42.04 15.11
C SER A 111 -12.85 -41.32 16.32
N GLN A 112 -12.01 -40.64 17.09
CA GLN A 112 -12.46 -39.67 18.06
C GLN A 112 -12.85 -38.41 17.29
N SER A 113 -14.16 -38.24 17.10
CA SER A 113 -14.75 -36.93 16.87
C SER A 113 -14.45 -36.08 18.11
N HIS A 114 -13.55 -35.10 17.99
CA HIS A 114 -13.40 -34.09 19.02
C HIS A 114 -14.68 -33.23 19.06
N PRO A 115 -15.27 -32.99 20.25
CA PRO A 115 -16.33 -32.01 20.38
C PRO A 115 -15.76 -30.60 20.14
N MET A 116 -16.43 -29.88 19.24
CA MET A 116 -16.39 -28.42 19.06
C MET A 116 -16.28 -27.65 20.39
N PRO A 117 -15.48 -26.57 20.51
CA PRO A 117 -15.72 -25.54 21.52
C PRO A 117 -17.10 -24.89 21.30
N ALA A 118 -17.80 -24.60 22.40
CA ALA A 118 -19.25 -24.39 22.54
C ALA A 118 -19.89 -23.15 21.83
N ALA A 119 -19.43 -22.76 20.64
CA ALA A 119 -20.08 -21.73 19.82
C ALA A 119 -21.04 -22.32 18.75
N TRP A 120 -21.23 -23.65 18.72
CA TRP A 120 -21.92 -24.36 17.63
C TRP A 120 -23.25 -25.02 18.04
N THR A 121 -23.92 -24.49 19.06
CA THR A 121 -25.29 -24.92 19.40
C THR A 121 -26.15 -23.71 19.67
N SER A 122 -26.84 -23.21 18.65
CA SER A 122 -28.07 -22.38 18.79
C SER A 122 -28.79 -22.31 17.46
N ALA A 123 -29.52 -23.38 17.10
CA ALA A 123 -30.67 -23.33 16.21
C ALA A 123 -31.47 -24.64 16.35
N SER A 124 -31.99 -24.90 17.56
CA SER A 124 -33.02 -25.92 17.76
C SER A 124 -34.37 -25.23 17.94
N GLY A 125 -35.22 -25.34 16.91
CA GLY A 125 -36.61 -24.92 16.89
C GLY A 125 -37.39 -25.78 15.90
N GLU A 126 -37.78 -26.96 16.38
CA GLU A 126 -38.83 -27.91 15.97
C GLU A 126 -39.19 -28.16 14.48
N PRO A 127 -39.11 -29.43 14.01
CA PRO A 127 -39.70 -29.87 12.76
C PRO A 127 -41.10 -30.50 12.99
N THR A 128 -42.13 -29.91 12.38
CA THR A 128 -43.41 -30.61 12.15
C THR A 128 -43.37 -31.35 10.80
N GLY A 129 -43.63 -32.66 10.81
CA GLY A 129 -44.28 -33.33 9.68
C GLY A 129 -43.51 -34.42 8.92
N THR A 130 -43.50 -35.64 9.48
CA THR A 130 -43.81 -36.93 8.84
C THR A 130 -43.16 -37.40 7.51
N ARG A 131 -42.46 -38.56 7.64
CA ARG A 131 -42.51 -39.80 6.81
C ARG A 131 -42.01 -39.71 5.36
N THR A 132 -41.28 -40.64 4.76
CA THR A 132 -40.67 -41.95 5.07
C THR A 132 -39.89 -42.31 3.79
N GLY A 133 -38.67 -42.83 3.90
CA GLY A 133 -37.92 -43.31 2.75
C GLY A 133 -36.54 -43.77 3.13
N ALA A 134 -36.46 -44.86 3.90
CA ALA A 134 -35.20 -45.50 4.24
C ALA A 134 -34.52 -46.04 2.96
N HIS A 135 -33.46 -45.37 2.52
CA HIS A 135 -32.43 -46.01 1.70
C HIS A 135 -31.25 -46.34 2.61
N ARG A 136 -30.96 -47.65 2.71
CA ARG A 136 -29.81 -48.23 3.40
C ARG A 136 -28.53 -47.48 3.02
N VAL A 137 -27.84 -46.98 4.05
CA VAL A 137 -26.43 -46.59 4.03
C VAL A 137 -25.59 -47.83 3.65
N PRO A 138 -24.76 -47.80 2.59
CA PRO A 138 -23.71 -48.79 2.44
C PRO A 138 -22.63 -48.49 3.49
N SER A 139 -22.34 -49.48 4.33
CA SER A 139 -21.18 -49.53 5.20
C SER A 139 -19.91 -49.06 4.47
N ARG A 140 -19.16 -48.14 5.09
CA ARG A 140 -17.83 -47.65 4.67
C ARG A 140 -16.96 -48.83 4.21
N GLY A 141 -16.80 -48.99 2.90
CA GLY A 141 -15.67 -49.72 2.32
C GLY A 141 -14.39 -48.87 2.40
N PRO A 142 -13.19 -49.49 2.35
CA PRO A 142 -11.94 -48.75 2.25
C PRO A 142 -11.97 -47.83 1.02
N SER A 143 -11.44 -46.60 1.15
CA SER A 143 -11.39 -45.66 0.03
C SER A 143 -10.57 -46.27 -1.11
N VAL A 144 -10.95 -46.02 -2.36
CA VAL A 144 -10.24 -46.52 -3.55
C VAL A 144 -8.74 -46.11 -3.55
N ALA A 145 -8.40 -44.99 -2.89
CA ALA A 145 -7.02 -44.53 -2.70
C ALA A 145 -6.21 -45.43 -1.72
N SER A 146 -6.85 -45.90 -0.64
CA SER A 146 -6.26 -46.87 0.31
C SER A 146 -5.98 -48.23 -0.36
N THR A 147 -6.88 -48.66 -1.26
CA THR A 147 -6.70 -49.88 -2.06
C THR A 147 -5.64 -49.74 -3.14
N TYR A 148 -5.38 -48.52 -3.62
CA TYR A 148 -4.36 -48.22 -4.63
C TYR A 148 -2.94 -48.29 -4.05
N ARG A 149 -2.67 -47.66 -2.89
CA ARG A 149 -1.37 -47.71 -2.20
C ARG A 149 -0.95 -49.14 -1.82
N SER A 150 -1.90 -50.02 -1.50
CA SER A 150 -1.59 -51.42 -1.13
C SER A 150 -1.14 -52.30 -2.30
N ARG A 151 -1.23 -51.83 -3.56
CA ARG A 151 -0.82 -52.59 -4.76
C ARG A 151 0.50 -52.14 -5.38
N SER A 152 1.05 -50.98 -5.01
CA SER A 152 2.31 -50.47 -5.57
C SER A 152 3.44 -50.53 -4.54
N ALA A 153 4.01 -51.73 -4.36
CA ALA A 153 5.19 -51.98 -3.53
C ALA A 153 6.49 -51.97 -4.36
N THR A 154 6.63 -50.99 -5.25
CA THR A 154 7.86 -50.75 -6.02
C THR A 154 8.26 -49.31 -5.80
N TYR A 155 9.45 -49.07 -5.25
CA TYR A 155 10.02 -47.73 -5.11
C TYR A 155 10.20 -47.12 -6.52
N GLN A 156 9.27 -46.27 -6.92
CA GLN A 156 9.40 -45.51 -8.16
C GLN A 156 10.17 -44.22 -7.86
N VAL A 157 11.07 -43.83 -8.75
CA VAL A 157 11.91 -42.63 -8.62
C VAL A 157 11.55 -41.69 -9.76
N LEU A 158 11.61 -40.37 -9.52
CA LEU A 158 11.52 -39.38 -10.60
C LEU A 158 12.55 -39.70 -11.71
N PRO A 159 12.23 -39.42 -12.98
CA PRO A 159 13.18 -39.58 -14.08
C PRO A 159 14.50 -38.86 -13.77
N ARG A 160 15.66 -39.47 -14.11
CA ARG A 160 16.99 -38.88 -13.87
C ARG A 160 17.38 -37.84 -14.93
N ASP A 161 16.40 -37.13 -15.47
CA ASP A 161 16.58 -36.09 -16.46
C ASP A 161 16.39 -34.69 -15.84
N GLU A 162 16.50 -33.66 -16.68
CA GLU A 162 16.28 -32.28 -16.23
C GLU A 162 14.87 -32.07 -15.68
N LEU A 163 13.85 -32.77 -16.19
CA LEU A 163 12.47 -32.65 -15.74
C LEU A 163 12.30 -33.19 -14.32
N GLY A 164 12.84 -34.38 -14.02
CA GLY A 164 12.79 -34.94 -12.68
C GLY A 164 13.58 -34.11 -11.67
N THR A 165 14.70 -33.51 -12.08
CA THR A 165 15.48 -32.59 -11.23
C THR A 165 14.69 -31.33 -10.90
N ARG A 166 14.05 -30.70 -11.89
CA ARG A 166 13.21 -29.50 -11.68
C ARG A 166 12.00 -29.78 -10.81
N LEU A 167 11.33 -30.92 -11.00
CA LEU A 167 10.20 -31.34 -10.15
C LEU A 167 10.64 -31.59 -8.71
N TYR A 168 11.80 -32.20 -8.52
CA TYR A 168 12.35 -32.43 -7.18
C TYR A 168 12.69 -31.12 -6.46
N ASP A 169 13.32 -30.17 -7.15
CA ASP A 169 13.63 -28.85 -6.58
C ASP A 169 12.36 -28.04 -6.29
N PHE A 170 11.33 -28.16 -7.12
CA PHE A 170 10.02 -27.57 -6.85
C PHE A 170 9.32 -28.23 -5.66
N GLU A 171 9.36 -29.56 -5.55
CA GLU A 171 8.83 -30.31 -4.40
C GLU A 171 9.48 -29.82 -3.10
N ARG A 172 10.81 -29.66 -3.07
CA ARG A 172 11.50 -29.14 -1.87
C ARG A 172 11.00 -27.77 -1.45
N ARG A 173 10.74 -26.89 -2.41
CA ARG A 173 10.17 -25.56 -2.16
C ARG A 173 8.71 -25.64 -1.70
N ALA A 174 7.89 -26.48 -2.34
CA ALA A 174 6.49 -26.69 -1.99
C ALA A 174 6.35 -27.29 -0.58
N VAL A 175 7.13 -28.32 -0.25
CA VAL A 175 7.23 -28.91 1.10
C VAL A 175 7.61 -27.83 2.11
N SER A 176 8.63 -27.02 1.80
CA SER A 176 9.04 -25.93 2.70
C SER A 176 7.91 -24.93 2.90
N ALA A 177 7.23 -24.51 1.83
CA ALA A 177 6.15 -23.53 1.92
C ALA A 177 4.93 -24.07 2.69
N LEU A 178 4.49 -25.30 2.40
CA LEU A 178 3.35 -25.92 3.09
C LEU A 178 3.67 -26.27 4.55
N ARG A 179 4.88 -26.72 4.87
CA ARG A 179 5.30 -26.97 6.27
C ARG A 179 5.22 -25.72 7.14
N LEU A 180 5.43 -24.54 6.56
CA LEU A 180 5.27 -23.28 7.28
C LEU A 180 3.80 -22.97 7.60
N LEU A 181 2.89 -23.48 6.77
CA LEU A 181 1.44 -23.41 6.98
C LEU A 181 0.94 -24.50 7.93
N GLU A 182 1.61 -25.66 7.97
CA GLU A 182 1.25 -26.81 8.82
C GLU A 182 1.27 -26.54 10.33
N ASP A 183 2.04 -25.56 10.80
CA ASP A 183 2.01 -25.13 12.22
C ASP A 183 0.67 -24.44 12.58
N HIS A 184 -0.19 -24.18 11.59
CA HIS A 184 -1.46 -23.43 11.66
C HIS A 184 -2.58 -24.16 10.93
N SER A 185 -2.48 -25.50 10.88
CA SER A 185 -3.24 -26.35 9.96
C SER A 185 -4.75 -26.15 10.00
N ARG A 186 -5.36 -25.79 11.15
CA ARG A 186 -6.82 -25.62 11.24
C ARG A 186 -7.38 -24.45 10.43
N GLU A 187 -6.53 -23.53 9.98
CA GLU A 187 -6.93 -22.25 9.38
C GLU A 187 -6.17 -21.91 8.10
N ALA A 188 -5.06 -22.59 7.80
CA ALA A 188 -4.23 -22.30 6.64
C ALA A 188 -4.79 -22.89 5.33
N LEU A 189 -4.69 -22.12 4.24
CA LEU A 189 -5.08 -22.54 2.89
C LEU A 189 -3.85 -22.72 1.99
N VAL A 190 -3.90 -23.70 1.08
CA VAL A 190 -2.80 -23.97 0.13
C VAL A 190 -2.42 -22.74 -0.70
N MET A 191 -3.39 -21.90 -1.08
CA MET A 191 -3.17 -20.68 -1.86
C MET A 191 -2.23 -19.66 -1.19
N GLU A 192 -2.08 -19.68 0.13
CA GLU A 192 -1.14 -18.81 0.85
C GLU A 192 0.32 -19.10 0.51
N ALA A 193 0.61 -20.31 0.00
CA ALA A 193 1.95 -20.67 -0.45
C ALA A 193 2.30 -20.09 -1.82
N PHE A 194 1.33 -19.67 -2.65
CA PHE A 194 1.58 -19.30 -4.06
C PHE A 194 2.59 -18.15 -4.24
N PRO A 195 2.53 -17.05 -3.47
CA PRO A 195 3.49 -15.96 -3.61
C PRO A 195 4.93 -16.41 -3.37
N SER A 196 5.15 -17.32 -2.42
CA SER A 196 6.48 -17.85 -2.10
C SER A 196 7.05 -18.80 -3.17
N LEU A 197 6.18 -19.37 -4.00
CA LEU A 197 6.54 -20.32 -5.05
C LEU A 197 6.72 -19.63 -6.42
N GLY A 198 6.09 -18.46 -6.60
CA GLY A 198 6.38 -17.49 -7.65
C GLY A 198 6.42 -18.05 -9.08
N VAL A 199 7.46 -17.68 -9.83
CA VAL A 199 7.65 -18.08 -11.25
C VAL A 199 7.83 -19.59 -11.43
N GLY A 200 8.30 -20.31 -10.39
CA GLY A 200 8.53 -21.76 -10.44
C GLY A 200 7.26 -22.57 -10.70
N LEU A 201 6.09 -21.99 -10.45
CA LEU A 201 4.81 -22.68 -10.48
C LEU A 201 4.30 -22.95 -11.91
N GLU A 202 4.56 -22.06 -12.87
CA GLU A 202 4.30 -22.31 -14.30
C GLU A 202 5.17 -23.44 -14.85
N GLN A 203 6.44 -23.44 -14.46
CA GLN A 203 7.37 -24.49 -14.90
C GLN A 203 6.96 -25.83 -14.30
N ALA A 204 6.54 -25.86 -13.04
CA ALA A 204 5.99 -27.04 -12.38
C ALA A 204 4.69 -27.53 -13.05
N GLU A 205 3.78 -26.64 -13.47
CA GLU A 205 2.59 -27.02 -14.24
C GLU A 205 2.98 -27.77 -15.52
N ARG A 206 3.92 -27.19 -16.30
CA ARG A 206 4.42 -27.82 -17.53
C ARG A 206 5.10 -29.14 -17.24
N ASP A 207 5.97 -29.19 -16.23
CA ASP A 207 6.72 -30.40 -15.89
C ASP A 207 5.79 -31.53 -15.41
N VAL A 208 4.76 -31.24 -14.60
CA VAL A 208 3.72 -32.22 -14.20
C VAL A 208 2.93 -32.71 -15.40
N LYS A 209 2.51 -31.80 -16.29
CA LYS A 209 1.76 -32.14 -17.50
C LYS A 209 2.60 -33.01 -18.45
N THR A 210 3.86 -32.64 -18.67
CA THR A 210 4.80 -33.38 -19.51
C THR A 210 5.02 -34.78 -18.94
N LEU A 211 5.25 -34.91 -17.63
CA LEU A 211 5.40 -36.22 -16.98
C LEU A 211 4.17 -37.11 -17.19
N ILE A 212 2.95 -36.59 -17.02
CA ILE A 212 1.73 -37.38 -17.21
C ILE A 212 1.50 -37.73 -18.69
N SER A 213 1.88 -36.84 -19.59
CA SER A 213 1.73 -37.02 -21.04
C SER A 213 2.74 -38.02 -21.62
N ASP A 214 3.99 -37.98 -21.16
CA ASP A 214 5.07 -38.87 -21.60
C ASP A 214 4.78 -40.34 -21.27
N TYR A 215 4.06 -40.58 -20.18
CA TYR A 215 3.64 -41.93 -19.79
C TYR A 215 2.43 -42.45 -20.61
N GLY A 216 1.79 -41.63 -21.45
CA GLY A 216 0.80 -42.08 -22.45
C GLY A 216 -0.33 -42.95 -21.88
N TYR A 217 -0.35 -44.25 -22.19
CA TYR A 217 -1.32 -45.24 -21.67
C TYR A 217 -1.02 -45.71 -20.22
N GLY A 218 0.15 -45.37 -19.68
CA GLY A 218 0.65 -45.68 -18.34
C GLY A 218 0.47 -44.55 -17.32
N GLN A 219 -0.51 -43.65 -17.48
CA GLN A 219 -0.75 -42.51 -16.57
C GLN A 219 -0.91 -42.92 -15.08
N ALA A 220 -1.29 -44.16 -14.82
CA ALA A 220 -1.34 -44.73 -13.48
C ALA A 220 0.05 -44.70 -12.80
N VAL A 221 1.09 -45.04 -13.55
CA VAL A 221 2.48 -45.03 -13.08
C VAL A 221 2.94 -43.60 -12.82
N ALA A 222 2.68 -42.67 -13.74
CA ALA A 222 3.03 -41.25 -13.53
C ALA A 222 2.35 -40.64 -12.29
N LEU A 223 1.08 -40.96 -12.06
CA LEU A 223 0.36 -40.49 -10.88
C LEU A 223 0.91 -41.12 -9.59
N ASP A 224 1.34 -42.38 -9.65
CA ASP A 224 1.98 -43.08 -8.54
C ASP A 224 3.35 -42.45 -8.22
N VAL A 225 4.20 -42.20 -9.23
CA VAL A 225 5.47 -41.44 -9.09
C VAL A 225 5.23 -40.09 -8.43
N LEU A 226 4.27 -39.30 -8.93
CA LEU A 226 3.97 -37.98 -8.37
C LEU A 226 3.46 -38.08 -6.93
N SER A 227 2.59 -39.05 -6.63
CA SER A 227 2.07 -39.23 -5.27
C SER A 227 3.14 -39.65 -4.25
N GLN A 228 4.20 -40.33 -4.69
CA GLN A 228 5.27 -40.81 -3.81
C GLN A 228 6.46 -39.84 -3.74
N CYS A 229 6.84 -39.23 -4.86
CA CYS A 229 8.06 -38.43 -4.98
C CYS A 229 7.83 -36.92 -5.00
N ALA A 230 6.65 -36.45 -5.42
CA ALA A 230 6.33 -35.02 -5.52
C ALA A 230 4.87 -34.69 -5.09
N PRO A 231 4.40 -35.17 -3.92
CA PRO A 231 3.01 -35.00 -3.50
C PRO A 231 2.61 -33.55 -3.23
N ASP A 232 3.51 -32.72 -2.68
CA ASP A 232 3.19 -31.34 -2.33
C ASP A 232 3.20 -30.41 -3.55
N ALA A 233 4.12 -30.66 -4.49
CA ALA A 233 4.12 -30.06 -5.81
C ALA A 233 2.82 -30.37 -6.55
N LEU A 234 2.36 -31.63 -6.53
CA LEU A 234 1.10 -32.03 -7.15
C LEU A 234 -0.10 -31.29 -6.52
N LEU A 235 -0.14 -31.17 -5.20
CA LEU A 235 -1.19 -30.44 -4.48
C LEU A 235 -1.23 -28.97 -4.87
N VAL A 236 -0.08 -28.29 -4.82
CA VAL A 236 0.05 -26.86 -5.17
C VAL A 236 -0.34 -26.61 -6.63
N VAL A 237 0.18 -27.41 -7.57
CA VAL A 237 -0.13 -27.27 -9.00
C VAL A 237 -1.63 -27.47 -9.25
N CYS A 238 -2.25 -28.51 -8.67
CA CYS A 238 -3.69 -28.73 -8.82
C CYS A 238 -4.52 -27.58 -8.21
N ALA A 239 -4.10 -27.03 -7.07
CA ALA A 239 -4.76 -25.90 -6.43
C ALA A 239 -4.65 -24.64 -7.28
N HIS A 240 -3.47 -24.36 -7.86
CA HIS A 240 -3.30 -23.23 -8.74
C HIS A 240 -4.14 -23.37 -10.02
N LEU A 241 -4.08 -24.51 -10.71
CA LEU A 241 -4.85 -24.75 -11.92
C LEU A 241 -6.36 -24.65 -11.70
N THR A 242 -6.84 -25.02 -10.50
CA THR A 242 -8.24 -24.89 -10.11
C THR A 242 -8.73 -23.43 -10.20
N GLN A 243 -7.87 -22.44 -9.89
CA GLN A 243 -8.22 -21.01 -10.02
C GLN A 243 -8.52 -20.62 -11.48
N GLU A 244 -7.75 -21.17 -12.42
CA GLU A 244 -7.83 -20.82 -13.85
C GLU A 244 -9.00 -21.54 -14.55
N VAL A 245 -9.17 -22.82 -14.27
CA VAL A 245 -10.07 -23.70 -15.04
C VAL A 245 -11.51 -23.70 -14.52
N TYR A 246 -11.78 -23.12 -13.36
CA TYR A 246 -13.14 -23.09 -12.81
C TYR A 246 -14.05 -22.08 -13.52
N THR A 247 -15.07 -22.61 -14.20
CA THR A 247 -16.04 -21.85 -15.01
C THR A 247 -17.28 -21.39 -14.23
N GLY A 248 -17.29 -21.51 -12.89
CA GLY A 248 -18.49 -21.29 -12.06
C GLY A 248 -19.51 -22.44 -12.09
N ARG A 249 -19.43 -23.32 -13.09
CA ARG A 249 -20.31 -24.50 -13.24
C ARG A 249 -19.54 -25.82 -13.17
N SER A 250 -18.39 -25.90 -13.85
CA SER A 250 -17.57 -27.10 -13.98
C SER A 250 -16.12 -26.85 -13.52
N LEU A 251 -15.51 -27.84 -12.86
CA LEU A 251 -14.11 -27.82 -12.41
C LEU A 251 -13.34 -29.02 -13.00
N TRP A 252 -13.76 -30.23 -12.62
CA TRP A 252 -12.98 -31.44 -12.84
C TRP A 252 -12.63 -31.74 -14.30
N PRO A 253 -13.55 -31.67 -15.28
CA PRO A 253 -13.23 -31.96 -16.68
C PRO A 253 -12.11 -31.06 -17.24
N GLU A 254 -12.15 -29.77 -16.91
CA GLU A 254 -11.18 -28.78 -17.39
C GLU A 254 -9.81 -28.98 -16.70
N LEU A 255 -9.81 -29.25 -15.39
CA LEU A 255 -8.60 -29.54 -14.63
C LEU A 255 -7.88 -30.79 -15.17
N PHE A 256 -8.63 -31.86 -15.44
CA PHE A 256 -8.06 -33.09 -16.00
C PHE A 256 -7.52 -32.88 -17.41
N GLY A 257 -8.20 -32.08 -18.23
CA GLY A 257 -7.71 -31.69 -19.55
C GLY A 257 -6.39 -30.92 -19.49
N LYS A 258 -6.26 -29.96 -18.56
CA LYS A 258 -5.03 -29.16 -18.41
C LYS A 258 -3.83 -29.99 -17.93
N ILE A 259 -4.04 -30.89 -16.96
CA ILE A 259 -3.01 -31.80 -16.43
C ILE A 259 -2.68 -32.94 -17.41
N GLY A 260 -3.55 -33.19 -18.40
CA GLY A 260 -3.36 -34.26 -19.40
C GLY A 260 -3.89 -35.63 -18.95
N LEU A 261 -4.72 -35.70 -17.90
CA LEU A 261 -5.27 -36.95 -17.37
C LEU A 261 -6.52 -37.40 -18.14
N THR A 262 -6.37 -38.41 -18.99
CA THR A 262 -7.44 -38.88 -19.90
C THR A 262 -8.24 -40.06 -19.34
N ASN A 263 -7.68 -40.83 -18.42
CA ASN A 263 -8.30 -42.04 -17.87
C ASN A 263 -9.34 -41.73 -16.76
N PRO A 264 -10.64 -42.04 -16.94
CA PRO A 264 -11.69 -41.75 -15.95
C PRO A 264 -11.50 -42.45 -14.60
N ASN A 265 -10.86 -43.62 -14.58
CA ASN A 265 -10.64 -44.37 -13.34
C ASN A 265 -9.58 -43.68 -12.46
N LEU A 266 -8.60 -43.01 -13.07
CA LEU A 266 -7.55 -42.28 -12.35
C LEU A 266 -8.02 -40.91 -11.86
N GLN A 267 -9.04 -40.33 -12.48
CA GLN A 267 -9.65 -39.07 -12.06
C GLN A 267 -10.24 -39.15 -10.64
N GLY A 268 -10.83 -40.29 -10.26
CA GLY A 268 -11.30 -40.53 -8.90
C GLY A 268 -10.16 -40.68 -7.90
N VAL A 269 -9.05 -41.30 -8.33
CA VAL A 269 -7.84 -41.50 -7.50
C VAL A 269 -7.17 -40.16 -7.20
N LEU A 270 -6.99 -39.30 -8.20
CA LEU A 270 -6.40 -37.96 -8.01
C LEU A 270 -7.19 -37.11 -7.01
N LYS A 271 -8.53 -37.11 -7.07
CA LYS A 271 -9.38 -36.40 -6.08
C LYS A 271 -9.14 -36.90 -4.66
N GLY A 272 -8.99 -38.22 -4.50
CA GLY A 272 -8.69 -38.85 -3.21
C GLY A 272 -7.31 -38.47 -2.69
N LEU A 273 -6.28 -38.49 -3.56
CA LEU A 273 -4.91 -38.13 -3.20
C LEU A 273 -4.78 -36.67 -2.76
N LEU A 274 -5.40 -35.74 -3.49
CA LEU A 274 -5.39 -34.32 -3.13
C LEU A 274 -6.04 -34.08 -1.76
N LEU A 275 -7.18 -34.72 -1.52
CA LEU A 275 -7.89 -34.63 -0.25
C LEU A 275 -7.09 -35.22 0.91
N GLU A 276 -6.55 -36.42 0.71
CA GLU A 276 -5.71 -37.10 1.70
C GLU A 276 -4.50 -36.22 2.04
N ARG A 277 -3.87 -35.59 1.04
CA ARG A 277 -2.73 -34.71 1.28
C ARG A 277 -3.09 -33.46 2.08
N ILE A 278 -4.23 -32.81 1.77
CA ILE A 278 -4.76 -31.67 2.55
C ILE A 278 -5.01 -32.10 4.01
N GLN A 279 -5.55 -33.31 4.21
CA GLN A 279 -5.80 -33.86 5.54
C GLN A 279 -4.50 -34.25 6.28
N GLU A 280 -3.49 -34.77 5.59
CA GLU A 280 -2.16 -35.09 6.13
C GLU A 280 -1.47 -33.82 6.67
N HIS A 281 -1.61 -32.69 5.97
CA HIS A 281 -1.15 -31.37 6.44
C HIS A 281 -2.01 -30.78 7.57
N GLY A 282 -3.21 -31.34 7.80
CA GLY A 282 -4.16 -30.91 8.83
C GLY A 282 -5.01 -29.69 8.45
N PHE A 283 -5.05 -29.35 7.16
CA PHE A 283 -5.77 -28.20 6.58
C PHE A 283 -7.31 -28.32 6.68
N PRO A 284 -8.08 -27.21 6.66
CA PRO A 284 -9.53 -27.25 6.79
C PRO A 284 -10.20 -27.92 5.59
N VAL A 285 -11.21 -28.73 5.86
CA VAL A 285 -11.92 -29.55 4.86
C VAL A 285 -13.41 -29.54 5.17
N TYR A 286 -14.28 -29.48 4.15
CA TYR A 286 -15.72 -29.56 4.35
C TYR A 286 -16.14 -30.93 4.94
N THR A 287 -17.28 -31.05 5.60
CA THR A 287 -17.77 -32.39 6.01
C THR A 287 -18.60 -33.02 4.88
N SER A 288 -18.68 -34.35 4.85
CA SER A 288 -19.53 -35.08 3.90
C SER A 288 -21.03 -34.82 4.10
N ASP A 289 -21.38 -34.36 5.30
CA ASP A 289 -22.76 -34.19 5.74
C ASP A 289 -23.28 -32.78 5.41
N ASP A 290 -22.38 -31.81 5.22
CA ASP A 290 -22.74 -30.41 4.96
C ASP A 290 -23.08 -30.10 3.49
N GLU A 291 -22.54 -30.82 2.47
CA GLU A 291 -22.85 -30.53 1.05
C GLU A 291 -22.70 -31.73 0.07
N SER A 292 -23.53 -31.76 -0.99
CA SER A 292 -23.54 -32.77 -2.06
C SER A 292 -22.30 -32.77 -2.99
N GLN A 293 -21.38 -31.82 -2.83
CA GLN A 293 -20.20 -31.61 -3.69
C GLN A 293 -18.89 -31.41 -2.92
N TYR A 294 -18.72 -32.17 -1.84
CA TYR A 294 -17.58 -32.17 -0.91
C TYR A 294 -16.18 -31.95 -1.54
N TYR A 295 -15.78 -32.75 -2.53
CA TYR A 295 -14.46 -32.64 -3.18
C TYR A 295 -14.26 -31.31 -3.92
N ILE A 296 -15.31 -30.80 -4.57
CA ILE A 296 -15.23 -29.55 -5.34
C ILE A 296 -15.03 -28.37 -4.38
N ASN A 297 -15.82 -28.31 -3.32
CA ASN A 297 -15.78 -27.19 -2.39
C ASN A 297 -14.48 -27.14 -1.59
N THR A 298 -13.97 -28.31 -1.19
CA THR A 298 -12.67 -28.38 -0.50
C THR A 298 -11.54 -27.90 -1.43
N MET A 299 -11.55 -28.31 -2.70
CA MET A 299 -10.54 -27.86 -3.67
C MET A 299 -10.65 -26.35 -3.96
N LEU A 300 -11.87 -25.84 -4.11
CA LEU A 300 -12.13 -24.40 -4.30
C LEU A 300 -11.68 -23.56 -3.10
N LEU A 301 -11.86 -24.05 -1.87
CA LEU A 301 -11.39 -23.39 -0.66
C LEU A 301 -9.85 -23.22 -0.67
N HIS A 302 -9.13 -24.28 -1.02
CA HIS A 302 -7.65 -24.28 -1.01
C HIS A 302 -7.02 -23.60 -2.22
N SER A 303 -7.79 -23.47 -3.30
CA SER A 303 -7.34 -22.79 -4.52
C SER A 303 -7.62 -21.29 -4.48
N GLY A 304 -8.62 -20.80 -3.75
CA GLY A 304 -9.01 -19.38 -3.77
C GLY A 304 -10.03 -19.03 -4.85
N LEU A 305 -10.28 -17.74 -5.05
CA LEU A 305 -11.32 -17.25 -5.96
C LEU A 305 -10.89 -17.32 -7.43
N SER A 306 -11.72 -17.90 -8.28
CA SER A 306 -11.48 -18.01 -9.73
C SER A 306 -11.73 -16.69 -10.47
N ALA A 307 -11.19 -16.56 -11.69
CA ALA A 307 -11.42 -15.39 -12.55
C ALA A 307 -12.92 -15.12 -12.80
N SER A 308 -13.71 -16.19 -12.99
CA SER A 308 -15.16 -16.13 -13.18
C SER A 308 -15.95 -15.59 -11.97
N VAL A 309 -15.36 -15.65 -10.78
CA VAL A 309 -15.92 -15.11 -9.54
C VAL A 309 -15.45 -13.68 -9.29
N TRP A 310 -14.20 -13.37 -9.64
CA TRP A 310 -13.62 -12.05 -9.49
C TRP A 310 -14.34 -10.97 -10.30
N LYS A 311 -14.69 -11.27 -11.56
CA LYS A 311 -15.37 -10.29 -12.42
C LYS A 311 -16.68 -9.74 -11.81
N PRO A 312 -17.65 -10.57 -11.36
CA PRO A 312 -18.83 -10.09 -10.63
C PRO A 312 -18.50 -9.33 -9.34
N LEU A 313 -17.49 -9.76 -8.57
CA LEU A 313 -17.06 -9.05 -7.36
C LEU A 313 -16.56 -7.63 -7.65
N TRP A 314 -15.77 -7.45 -8.72
CA TRP A 314 -15.33 -6.12 -9.15
C TRP A 314 -16.50 -5.24 -9.59
N ARG A 315 -17.38 -5.79 -10.45
CA ARG A 315 -18.48 -5.05 -11.08
C ARG A 315 -19.59 -4.68 -10.10
N ASP A 316 -20.00 -5.61 -9.23
CA ASP A 316 -21.22 -5.46 -8.41
C ASP A 316 -20.93 -4.94 -6.99
N LEU A 317 -19.76 -5.25 -6.43
CA LEU A 317 -19.40 -4.92 -5.03
C LEU A 317 -18.24 -3.93 -4.95
N LEU A 318 -17.03 -4.29 -5.39
CA LEU A 318 -15.81 -3.56 -5.05
C LEU A 318 -15.74 -2.16 -5.69
N ILE A 319 -15.94 -2.04 -7.02
CA ILE A 319 -15.90 -0.73 -7.70
C ILE A 319 -17.08 0.16 -7.27
N PRO A 320 -18.34 -0.32 -7.21
CA PRO A 320 -19.46 0.48 -6.74
C PRO A 320 -19.30 0.98 -5.29
N VAL A 321 -18.83 0.13 -4.38
CA VAL A 321 -18.56 0.53 -2.99
C VAL A 321 -17.42 1.56 -2.94
N ALA A 322 -16.37 1.41 -3.77
CA ALA A 322 -15.28 2.37 -3.83
C ALA A 322 -15.75 3.75 -4.33
N ARG A 323 -16.61 3.79 -5.35
CA ARG A 323 -17.27 5.01 -5.83
C ARG A 323 -18.16 5.64 -4.76
N ALA A 324 -18.96 4.84 -4.06
CA ALA A 324 -19.80 5.31 -2.96
C ALA A 324 -18.96 5.87 -1.80
N THR A 325 -17.82 5.24 -1.49
CA THR A 325 -16.87 5.72 -0.47
C THR A 325 -16.29 7.08 -0.87
N ARG A 326 -15.80 7.23 -2.12
CA ARG A 326 -15.29 8.50 -2.64
C ARG A 326 -16.34 9.62 -2.62
N ALA A 327 -17.59 9.29 -2.88
CA ALA A 327 -18.70 10.24 -2.88
C ALA A 327 -19.26 10.53 -1.47
N ASN A 328 -18.68 9.98 -0.39
CA ASN A 328 -19.25 9.99 0.97
C ASN A 328 -20.70 9.46 1.04
N GLY A 329 -21.09 8.61 0.08
CA GLY A 329 -22.44 8.08 -0.10
C GLY A 329 -22.69 6.73 0.60
N LEU A 330 -21.72 6.25 1.40
CA LEU A 330 -21.93 5.21 2.40
C LEU A 330 -22.33 5.85 3.73
N VAL A 331 -23.15 5.13 4.53
CA VAL A 331 -23.58 5.59 5.85
C VAL A 331 -22.34 5.99 6.67
N GLU A 332 -22.26 7.28 7.00
CA GLU A 332 -21.19 7.91 7.81
C GLU A 332 -19.78 8.04 7.18
N GLY A 333 -19.62 7.87 5.85
CA GLY A 333 -18.32 8.10 5.19
C GLY A 333 -17.24 7.05 5.52
N VAL A 334 -17.64 5.91 6.09
CA VAL A 334 -16.76 4.84 6.57
C VAL A 334 -16.29 3.97 5.42
N ILE A 335 -14.98 3.70 5.38
CA ILE A 335 -14.36 2.73 4.49
C ILE A 335 -14.70 1.32 5.03
N PRO A 336 -15.50 0.51 4.31
CA PRO A 336 -15.86 -0.83 4.77
C PRO A 336 -14.62 -1.75 4.80
N ASN A 337 -14.52 -2.55 5.87
CA ASN A 337 -13.54 -3.62 5.99
C ASN A 337 -14.05 -4.89 5.25
N GLY A 338 -13.27 -5.96 5.23
CA GLY A 338 -13.60 -7.18 4.51
C GLY A 338 -14.86 -7.84 5.02
N GLU A 339 -15.08 -7.82 6.34
CA GLU A 339 -16.33 -8.27 6.95
C GLU A 339 -17.53 -7.38 6.58
N GLY A 340 -17.34 -6.07 6.53
CA GLY A 340 -18.34 -5.10 6.08
C GLY A 340 -18.70 -5.29 4.61
N LEU A 341 -17.71 -5.53 3.75
CA LEU A 341 -17.91 -5.89 2.34
C LEU A 341 -18.68 -7.21 2.22
N LEU A 342 -18.36 -8.21 3.05
CA LEU A 342 -19.13 -9.45 3.11
C LEU A 342 -20.56 -9.22 3.57
N HIS A 343 -20.78 -8.40 4.59
CA HIS A 343 -22.11 -8.05 5.06
C HIS A 343 -22.92 -7.39 3.95
N LEU A 344 -22.36 -6.36 3.28
CA LEU A 344 -22.98 -5.69 2.14
C LEU A 344 -23.26 -6.64 0.98
N SER A 345 -22.47 -7.70 0.80
CA SER A 345 -22.69 -8.71 -0.24
C SER A 345 -23.75 -9.76 0.13
N ARG A 346 -23.95 -10.01 1.44
CA ARG A 346 -24.86 -11.05 1.98
C ARG A 346 -26.28 -10.51 2.22
N ASP A 347 -26.40 -9.23 2.55
CA ASP A 347 -27.66 -8.54 2.79
C ASP A 347 -28.53 -8.55 1.52
N ASP A 348 -29.74 -9.09 1.65
CA ASP A 348 -30.67 -9.27 0.54
C ASP A 348 -31.23 -7.92 0.02
N GLU A 349 -31.25 -6.88 0.86
CA GLU A 349 -31.74 -5.51 0.54
C GLU A 349 -30.60 -4.55 0.10
N SER A 350 -29.34 -5.00 0.16
CA SER A 350 -28.19 -4.17 -0.19
C SER A 350 -28.08 -3.95 -1.71
N ARG A 351 -27.90 -2.69 -2.11
CA ARG A 351 -27.61 -2.30 -3.51
C ARG A 351 -26.28 -2.84 -4.05
N PHE A 352 -25.42 -3.38 -3.19
CA PHE A 352 -24.09 -3.90 -3.52
C PHE A 352 -24.04 -5.45 -3.58
N ARG A 353 -25.21 -6.08 -3.66
CA ARG A 353 -25.35 -7.53 -3.75
C ARG A 353 -24.72 -8.06 -5.04
N VAL A 354 -23.86 -9.07 -4.91
CA VAL A 354 -23.16 -9.68 -6.04
C VAL A 354 -24.09 -10.61 -6.82
N SER A 355 -24.07 -10.54 -8.14
CA SER A 355 -24.86 -11.42 -9.01
C SER A 355 -24.29 -12.84 -9.06
N GLY A 356 -25.16 -13.86 -9.02
CA GLY A 356 -24.81 -15.28 -9.16
C GLY A 356 -25.18 -16.13 -7.94
N THR A 357 -26.09 -17.09 -8.14
CA THR A 357 -26.64 -17.94 -7.05
C THR A 357 -25.60 -18.81 -6.36
N ARG A 358 -24.59 -19.32 -7.08
CA ARG A 358 -23.52 -20.15 -6.51
C ARG A 358 -22.47 -19.33 -5.76
N LEU A 359 -22.16 -18.13 -6.25
CA LEU A 359 -21.30 -17.18 -5.57
C LEU A 359 -21.92 -16.72 -4.25
N GLN A 360 -23.21 -16.40 -4.23
CA GLN A 360 -23.93 -16.08 -3.00
C GLN A 360 -23.93 -17.23 -2.00
N LYS A 361 -24.10 -18.49 -2.45
CA LYS A 361 -23.97 -19.67 -1.56
C LYS A 361 -22.56 -19.76 -0.96
N MET A 362 -21.53 -19.64 -1.79
CA MET A 362 -20.14 -19.68 -1.32
C MET A 362 -19.84 -18.54 -0.34
N LEU A 363 -20.20 -17.29 -0.67
CA LEU A 363 -20.00 -16.14 0.22
C LEU A 363 -20.78 -16.25 1.53
N ARG A 364 -21.93 -16.95 1.57
CA ARG A 364 -22.70 -17.21 2.80
C ARG A 364 -22.05 -18.28 3.69
N HIS A 365 -21.43 -19.30 3.10
CA HIS A 365 -20.85 -20.44 3.83
C HIS A 365 -19.36 -20.27 4.20
N VAL A 366 -18.61 -19.44 3.47
CA VAL A 366 -17.20 -19.18 3.78
C VAL A 366 -17.08 -18.34 5.07
N PRO A 367 -16.26 -18.75 6.06
CA PRO A 367 -15.99 -17.95 7.25
C PRO A 367 -15.45 -16.57 6.88
N ALA A 368 -15.98 -15.52 7.51
CA ALA A 368 -15.61 -14.14 7.19
C ALA A 368 -14.09 -13.92 7.31
N ARG A 369 -13.46 -14.52 8.32
CA ARG A 369 -12.01 -14.48 8.57
C ARG A 369 -11.13 -14.91 7.37
N MET A 370 -11.61 -15.79 6.50
CA MET A 370 -10.80 -16.31 5.38
C MET A 370 -10.84 -15.41 4.14
N ILE A 371 -12.00 -14.79 3.87
CA ILE A 371 -12.21 -14.04 2.63
C ILE A 371 -12.18 -12.52 2.84
N ALA A 372 -12.41 -12.05 4.07
CA ALA A 372 -12.33 -10.63 4.42
C ALA A 372 -10.97 -9.99 4.06
N PRO A 373 -9.80 -10.58 4.39
CA PRO A 373 -8.50 -9.96 4.05
C PRO A 373 -8.28 -9.81 2.54
N VAL A 374 -8.75 -10.80 1.77
CA VAL A 374 -8.66 -10.80 0.30
C VAL A 374 -9.56 -9.69 -0.28
N LEU A 375 -10.78 -9.54 0.25
CA LEU A 375 -11.70 -8.48 -0.15
C LEU A 375 -11.18 -7.08 0.23
N GLU A 376 -10.51 -6.92 1.38
CA GLU A 376 -9.88 -5.65 1.76
C GLU A 376 -8.77 -5.24 0.79
N THR A 377 -7.92 -6.19 0.43
CA THR A 377 -6.84 -5.97 -0.55
C THR A 377 -7.41 -5.61 -1.91
N ALA A 378 -8.46 -6.32 -2.34
CA ALA A 378 -9.15 -6.04 -3.60
C ALA A 378 -9.84 -4.67 -3.57
N PHE A 379 -10.46 -4.32 -2.45
CA PHE A 379 -11.11 -3.03 -2.27
C PHE A 379 -10.13 -1.85 -2.29
N GLY A 380 -8.92 -2.01 -1.71
CA GLY A 380 -7.83 -1.04 -1.85
C GLY A 380 -7.48 -0.77 -3.31
N THR A 381 -7.41 -1.82 -4.13
CA THR A 381 -7.17 -1.71 -5.59
C THR A 381 -8.34 -1.05 -6.31
N ALA A 382 -9.60 -1.39 -5.94
CA ALA A 382 -10.79 -0.75 -6.52
C ALA A 382 -10.82 0.76 -6.28
N ARG A 383 -10.37 1.21 -5.11
CA ARG A 383 -10.29 2.65 -4.79
C ARG A 383 -9.32 3.39 -5.69
N GLN A 384 -8.16 2.80 -6.00
CA GLN A 384 -7.21 3.39 -6.93
C GLN A 384 -7.78 3.53 -8.33
N VAL A 385 -8.49 2.50 -8.82
CA VAL A 385 -9.19 2.57 -10.12
C VAL A 385 -10.18 3.73 -10.14
N VAL A 386 -10.97 3.89 -9.08
CA VAL A 386 -11.95 4.97 -8.95
C VAL A 386 -11.28 6.34 -8.83
N GLU A 387 -10.14 6.44 -8.14
CA GLU A 387 -9.33 7.64 -8.05
C GLU A 387 -8.81 8.05 -9.43
N TYR A 388 -8.26 7.10 -10.19
CA TYR A 388 -7.80 7.26 -11.57
C TYR A 388 -8.91 7.78 -12.48
N ASP A 389 -10.09 7.14 -12.48
CA ASP A 389 -11.27 7.51 -13.28
C ASP A 389 -11.73 8.97 -13.04
N GLY A 390 -11.67 9.46 -11.79
CA GLY A 390 -12.17 10.79 -11.44
C GLY A 390 -11.10 11.85 -11.22
N SER A 391 -9.82 11.55 -11.50
CA SER A 391 -8.72 12.51 -11.35
C SER A 391 -8.62 13.50 -12.52
N GLY A 392 -9.31 13.24 -13.65
CA GLY A 392 -9.22 14.08 -14.84
C GLY A 392 -7.83 14.14 -15.47
N LEU A 393 -6.85 13.39 -14.94
CA LEU A 393 -5.48 13.22 -15.46
C LEU A 393 -5.46 12.31 -16.70
N VAL A 394 -6.47 12.44 -17.57
CA VAL A 394 -6.34 12.01 -18.95
C VAL A 394 -5.55 13.11 -19.64
N SER A 395 -4.21 12.99 -19.64
CA SER A 395 -3.43 13.68 -20.66
C SER A 395 -4.01 13.26 -22.03
N PRO A 396 -4.52 14.17 -22.87
CA PRO A 396 -5.18 13.80 -24.13
C PRO A 396 -4.23 13.22 -25.19
N VAL A 397 -3.00 12.89 -24.84
CA VAL A 397 -1.96 12.50 -25.79
C VAL A 397 -1.76 10.99 -25.75
N ARG A 398 -2.55 10.32 -26.61
CA ARG A 398 -2.46 8.93 -27.14
C ARG A 398 -3.36 7.85 -26.54
N ARG A 399 -3.74 6.96 -27.45
CA ARG A 399 -4.75 5.89 -27.39
C ARG A 399 -4.28 4.60 -26.71
N ASP A 400 -3.14 4.58 -26.04
CA ASP A 400 -2.67 3.37 -25.36
C ASP A 400 -3.15 3.41 -23.91
N LYS A 401 -4.33 2.84 -23.70
CA LYS A 401 -5.05 2.74 -22.42
C LYS A 401 -4.33 1.77 -21.47
N THR A 402 -3.11 2.08 -21.05
CA THR A 402 -2.43 1.29 -20.02
C THR A 402 -2.72 1.90 -18.65
N MET A 403 -3.60 1.25 -17.87
CA MET A 403 -3.87 1.68 -16.50
C MET A 403 -2.86 1.01 -15.58
N VAL A 404 -2.11 1.83 -14.85
CA VAL A 404 -1.08 1.37 -13.92
C VAL A 404 -1.69 1.29 -12.54
N LEU A 405 -1.75 0.09 -11.96
CA LEU A 405 -2.36 -0.13 -10.65
C LEU A 405 -1.34 -0.67 -9.65
N SER A 406 -1.67 -0.55 -8.36
CA SER A 406 -0.95 -1.29 -7.35
C SER A 406 -1.35 -2.75 -7.35
N GLY A 407 -0.39 -3.62 -7.63
CA GLY A 407 -0.61 -5.05 -7.49
C GLY A 407 -0.36 -5.32 -6.03
N GLY A 408 -1.38 -5.21 -5.19
CA GLY A 408 -1.31 -5.84 -3.88
C GLY A 408 -1.07 -7.35 -4.03
N GLU A 409 -1.14 -8.10 -2.94
CA GLU A 409 -1.07 -9.58 -2.95
C GLU A 409 -2.28 -10.27 -3.64
N LEU A 410 -2.90 -9.60 -4.62
CA LEU A 410 -3.99 -10.15 -5.39
C LEU A 410 -3.46 -11.14 -6.43
N PRO A 411 -4.13 -12.30 -6.59
CA PRO A 411 -3.75 -13.28 -7.61
C PRO A 411 -4.00 -12.73 -9.02
N GLU A 412 -3.27 -13.27 -10.01
CA GLU A 412 -3.41 -12.91 -11.44
C GLU A 412 -4.86 -13.06 -11.94
N THR A 413 -5.62 -14.01 -11.38
CA THR A 413 -7.04 -14.22 -11.71
C THR A 413 -7.94 -13.06 -11.26
N ALA A 414 -7.61 -12.40 -10.15
CA ALA A 414 -8.30 -11.20 -9.69
C ALA A 414 -8.05 -10.02 -10.64
N ILE A 415 -6.81 -9.89 -11.06
CA ILE A 415 -6.34 -8.88 -12.01
C ILE A 415 -7.02 -9.04 -13.38
N GLY A 416 -7.04 -10.27 -13.92
CA GLY A 416 -7.74 -10.58 -15.16
C GLY A 416 -9.22 -10.25 -15.09
N GLY A 417 -9.87 -10.63 -13.97
CA GLY A 417 -11.28 -10.29 -13.71
C GLY A 417 -11.56 -8.78 -13.66
N LEU A 418 -10.62 -7.97 -13.16
CA LEU A 418 -10.72 -6.51 -13.16
C LEU A 418 -10.61 -5.95 -14.59
N ALA A 419 -9.62 -6.39 -15.36
CA ALA A 419 -9.44 -5.95 -16.74
C ALA A 419 -10.70 -6.25 -17.60
N GLU A 420 -11.30 -7.42 -17.41
CA GLU A 420 -12.57 -7.78 -18.05
C GLU A 420 -13.75 -6.91 -17.59
N ALA A 421 -13.86 -6.62 -16.29
CA ALA A 421 -14.92 -5.77 -15.75
C ALA A 421 -14.82 -4.33 -16.28
N LEU A 422 -13.61 -3.80 -16.45
CA LEU A 422 -13.36 -2.47 -17.00
C LEU A 422 -13.64 -2.40 -18.52
N ALA A 423 -13.27 -3.45 -19.26
CA ALA A 423 -13.54 -3.52 -20.70
C ALA A 423 -15.04 -3.48 -21.02
N GLU A 424 -15.87 -4.14 -20.19
CA GLU A 424 -17.34 -4.17 -20.34
C GLU A 424 -17.97 -2.78 -20.17
N HIS A 425 -17.42 -1.92 -19.31
CA HIS A 425 -17.90 -0.55 -19.13
C HIS A 425 -17.53 0.42 -20.28
N THR A 426 -16.55 0.07 -21.11
CA THR A 426 -16.13 0.90 -22.26
C THR A 426 -16.84 0.57 -23.57
N ALA A 427 -17.66 -0.48 -23.63
CA ALA A 427 -18.40 -0.84 -24.85
C ALA A 427 -19.70 -0.01 -24.96
N PRO A 428 -19.86 0.85 -25.98
CA PRO A 428 -21.16 1.46 -26.27
C PRO A 428 -22.16 0.38 -26.70
N ASP A 429 -23.42 0.59 -26.36
CA ASP A 429 -24.57 -0.33 -26.45
C ASP A 429 -25.04 -0.65 -27.89
N ASP A 430 -24.13 -0.64 -28.88
CA ASP A 430 -24.45 -0.85 -30.29
C ASP A 430 -24.33 -2.34 -30.66
N ARG A 431 -25.43 -3.07 -30.47
CA ARG A 431 -25.59 -4.53 -30.68
C ARG A 431 -25.47 -5.01 -32.14
N ARG A 432 -24.64 -4.42 -33.00
CA ARG A 432 -24.53 -4.87 -34.42
C ARG A 432 -23.14 -4.98 -35.04
N SER A 433 -22.07 -4.82 -34.29
CA SER A 433 -20.72 -5.12 -34.80
C SER A 433 -20.12 -6.33 -34.10
N ARG A 434 -19.64 -7.30 -34.89
CA ARG A 434 -18.89 -8.48 -34.43
C ARG A 434 -17.75 -8.04 -33.50
N PRO A 435 -17.38 -8.85 -32.49
CA PRO A 435 -16.28 -8.53 -31.59
C PRO A 435 -14.97 -8.58 -32.38
N SER A 436 -14.43 -7.42 -32.74
CA SER A 436 -13.01 -7.30 -33.09
C SER A 436 -12.22 -7.51 -31.80
N ARG A 437 -11.53 -8.66 -31.69
CA ARG A 437 -10.47 -8.87 -30.70
C ARG A 437 -9.40 -7.79 -30.93
N GLY A 438 -9.23 -6.89 -29.96
CA GLY A 438 -8.10 -5.95 -29.92
C GLY A 438 -8.54 -4.53 -29.56
N GLY A 439 -8.26 -4.12 -28.32
CA GLY A 439 -8.48 -2.75 -27.84
C GLY A 439 -9.11 -2.62 -26.45
N GLY A 440 -8.94 -3.62 -25.57
CA GLY A 440 -9.22 -3.44 -24.13
C GLY A 440 -8.11 -2.59 -23.48
N ALA A 441 -8.44 -1.85 -22.42
CA ALA A 441 -7.42 -1.22 -21.59
C ALA A 441 -6.46 -2.28 -21.04
N SER A 442 -5.15 -2.11 -21.23
CA SER A 442 -4.13 -2.96 -20.64
C SER A 442 -3.96 -2.54 -19.19
N VAL A 443 -4.08 -3.45 -18.23
CA VAL A 443 -3.79 -3.12 -16.82
C VAL A 443 -2.40 -3.64 -16.52
N VAL A 444 -1.50 -2.74 -16.13
CA VAL A 444 -0.11 -3.06 -15.78
C VAL A 444 0.10 -2.81 -14.30
N TYR A 445 0.77 -3.72 -13.62
CA TYR A 445 1.05 -3.62 -12.19
C TYR A 445 2.54 -3.46 -11.98
N LEU A 446 2.93 -2.30 -11.44
CA LEU A 446 4.32 -2.07 -11.04
C LEU A 446 4.56 -2.63 -9.63
N PRO A 447 5.73 -3.25 -9.38
CA PRO A 447 6.02 -3.96 -8.14
C PRO A 447 5.97 -3.01 -6.95
N GLU A 448 5.42 -3.47 -5.83
CA GLU A 448 5.52 -2.77 -4.54
C GLU A 448 6.85 -3.10 -3.88
N PRO A 449 7.57 -2.09 -3.34
CA PRO A 449 8.65 -2.38 -2.43
C PRO A 449 8.11 -3.00 -1.15
N GLU A 450 8.91 -3.86 -0.53
CA GLU A 450 8.81 -4.23 0.88
C GLU A 450 9.96 -3.57 1.63
N LEU A 451 9.66 -2.82 2.69
CA LEU A 451 10.71 -2.37 3.60
C LEU A 451 11.10 -3.53 4.52
N ARG A 452 12.36 -3.97 4.45
CA ARG A 452 12.92 -5.08 5.21
C ARG A 452 13.99 -4.59 6.19
N LEU A 453 14.19 -5.36 7.26
CA LEU A 453 15.21 -5.12 8.28
C LEU A 453 16.27 -6.24 8.21
N ASP A 454 17.50 -5.87 7.87
CA ASP A 454 18.66 -6.75 7.88
C ASP A 454 19.56 -6.41 9.07
N LEU A 455 19.58 -7.31 10.06
CA LEU A 455 20.39 -7.16 11.27
C LEU A 455 21.88 -7.42 11.02
N SER A 456 22.24 -7.95 9.85
CA SER A 456 23.63 -8.28 9.51
C SER A 456 24.46 -7.04 9.18
N ASN A 457 23.82 -5.93 8.79
CA ASN A 457 24.48 -4.67 8.46
C ASN A 457 24.03 -3.52 9.38
N VAL A 458 24.89 -3.17 10.33
CA VAL A 458 24.60 -2.18 11.38
C VAL A 458 24.60 -0.73 10.85
N GLU A 459 25.29 -0.42 9.74
CA GLU A 459 25.34 0.96 9.22
C GLU A 459 24.07 1.33 8.43
N LYS A 460 23.52 0.38 7.66
CA LYS A 460 22.29 0.53 6.88
C LYS A 460 21.40 -0.69 7.10
N PRO A 461 20.67 -0.75 8.23
CA PRO A 461 19.87 -1.91 8.60
C PRO A 461 18.58 -2.05 7.78
N LEU A 462 18.18 -1.00 7.04
CA LEU A 462 16.95 -1.00 6.26
C LEU A 462 17.25 -1.22 4.77
N CYS A 463 16.49 -2.12 4.14
CA CYS A 463 16.52 -2.31 2.71
C CYS A 463 15.10 -2.30 2.11
N LEU A 464 14.98 -1.73 0.92
CA LEU A 464 13.79 -1.83 0.09
C LEU A 464 13.99 -2.99 -0.87
N HIS A 465 13.08 -3.95 -0.83
CA HIS A 465 13.13 -5.12 -1.69
C HIS A 465 11.88 -5.19 -2.56
N TRP A 466 12.07 -5.29 -3.87
CA TRP A 466 10.98 -5.57 -4.79
C TRP A 466 11.05 -7.06 -5.17
N ASN A 467 9.93 -7.75 -5.06
CA ASN A 467 9.82 -9.14 -5.50
C ASN A 467 9.76 -9.20 -7.04
N ASP A 468 10.07 -10.37 -7.61
CA ASP A 468 9.93 -10.61 -9.04
C ASP A 468 8.48 -10.37 -9.49
N VAL A 469 8.28 -9.57 -10.56
CA VAL A 469 6.93 -9.28 -11.09
C VAL A 469 6.82 -9.59 -12.56
N ARG A 470 5.73 -10.26 -12.91
CA ARG A 470 5.37 -10.59 -14.28
C ARG A 470 4.67 -9.41 -14.95
N LEU A 471 5.10 -9.12 -16.16
CA LEU A 471 4.55 -8.09 -17.04
C LEU A 471 4.10 -8.70 -18.37
N PRO A 472 3.20 -8.02 -19.12
CA PRO A 472 2.92 -8.38 -20.49
C PRO A 472 4.20 -8.42 -21.33
N ARG A 473 4.32 -9.44 -22.19
CA ARG A 473 5.51 -9.64 -23.04
C ARG A 473 5.87 -8.42 -23.91
N ALA A 474 4.90 -7.57 -24.22
CA ALA A 474 5.10 -6.35 -24.98
C ALA A 474 6.04 -5.32 -24.32
N LEU A 475 6.27 -5.44 -23.00
CA LEU A 475 7.15 -4.54 -22.23
C LEU A 475 8.57 -5.08 -22.06
N ALA A 476 8.91 -6.20 -22.71
CA ALA A 476 10.27 -6.76 -22.66
C ALA A 476 11.27 -5.80 -23.32
N GLY A 477 12.36 -5.49 -22.63
CA GLY A 477 13.40 -4.54 -23.07
C GLY A 477 13.30 -3.15 -22.44
N ASP A 478 12.13 -2.79 -21.90
CA ASP A 478 11.90 -1.50 -21.22
C ASP A 478 12.76 -1.36 -19.95
N ARG A 479 13.06 -0.11 -19.56
CA ARG A 479 13.84 0.22 -18.37
C ARG A 479 12.92 0.55 -17.20
N VAL A 480 13.26 0.09 -16.00
CA VAL A 480 12.56 0.43 -14.76
C VAL A 480 13.50 1.22 -13.86
N ASP A 481 13.14 2.45 -13.53
CA ASP A 481 13.93 3.35 -12.68
C ASP A 481 13.29 3.42 -11.28
N TYR A 482 14.09 3.26 -10.23
CA TYR A 482 13.67 3.28 -8.83
C TYR A 482 14.20 4.54 -8.15
N TYR A 483 13.29 5.39 -7.70
CA TYR A 483 13.58 6.63 -7.01
C TYR A 483 13.23 6.49 -5.52
N ILE A 484 14.11 6.96 -4.65
CA ILE A 484 13.90 7.00 -3.20
C ILE A 484 14.08 8.45 -2.75
N ASN A 485 13.04 9.01 -2.13
CA ASN A 485 12.96 10.44 -1.81
C ASN A 485 13.30 11.33 -3.03
N HIS A 486 12.82 10.91 -4.21
CA HIS A 486 13.01 11.56 -5.51
C HIS A 486 14.46 11.56 -6.07
N GLU A 487 15.38 10.81 -5.45
CA GLU A 487 16.71 10.54 -6.01
C GLU A 487 16.74 9.16 -6.68
N LEU A 488 17.33 9.07 -7.88
CA LEU A 488 17.49 7.80 -8.59
C LEU A 488 18.44 6.89 -7.77
N ALA A 489 17.87 5.84 -7.20
CA ALA A 489 18.58 4.90 -6.35
C ALA A 489 19.06 3.67 -7.11
N GLY A 490 18.40 3.31 -8.22
CA GLY A 490 18.80 2.21 -9.09
C GLY A 490 17.91 2.09 -10.32
N SER A 491 18.34 1.26 -11.28
CA SER A 491 17.57 0.94 -12.49
C SER A 491 17.70 -0.55 -12.82
N SER A 492 16.65 -1.14 -13.39
CA SER A 492 16.63 -2.52 -13.91
C SER A 492 16.03 -2.56 -15.32
N ARG A 493 16.10 -3.71 -16.00
CA ARG A 493 15.47 -3.91 -17.31
C ARG A 493 14.46 -5.05 -17.23
N VAL A 494 13.38 -4.95 -18.00
CA VAL A 494 12.39 -6.02 -18.12
C VAL A 494 12.94 -7.10 -19.05
N VAL A 495 13.09 -8.32 -18.53
CA VAL A 495 13.67 -9.48 -19.24
C VAL A 495 12.56 -10.30 -19.92
N ASP A 496 12.82 -10.87 -21.11
CA ASP A 496 11.87 -11.79 -21.76
C ASP A 496 11.80 -13.13 -21.01
N ASN A 497 10.60 -13.66 -20.82
CA ASN A 497 10.33 -14.96 -20.20
C ASN A 497 9.35 -15.75 -21.09
N VAL A 498 9.08 -17.02 -20.78
CA VAL A 498 8.42 -17.97 -21.70
C VAL A 498 7.12 -17.42 -22.34
N SER A 499 6.20 -16.91 -21.51
CA SER A 499 4.90 -16.36 -21.95
C SER A 499 4.64 -14.93 -21.48
N SER A 500 5.60 -14.31 -20.81
CA SER A 500 5.50 -13.00 -20.15
C SER A 500 6.86 -12.30 -20.15
N ALA A 501 6.90 -11.04 -19.74
CA ALA A 501 8.15 -10.37 -19.40
C ALA A 501 8.32 -10.36 -17.86
N LEU A 502 9.55 -10.24 -17.36
CA LEU A 502 9.88 -10.32 -15.95
C LEU A 502 10.68 -9.09 -15.51
N ILE A 503 10.23 -8.43 -14.44
CA ILE A 503 11.08 -7.56 -13.63
C ILE A 503 11.73 -8.47 -12.57
N GLU A 504 13.05 -8.58 -12.61
CA GLU A 504 13.81 -9.30 -11.57
C GLU A 504 13.80 -8.54 -10.24
N SER A 505 13.87 -9.29 -9.15
CA SER A 505 13.95 -8.74 -7.81
C SER A 505 15.19 -7.88 -7.63
N ILE A 506 14.99 -6.74 -6.97
CA ILE A 506 16.04 -5.79 -6.67
C ILE A 506 15.99 -5.41 -5.20
N GLU A 507 17.16 -5.26 -4.59
CA GLU A 507 17.31 -4.79 -3.21
C GLU A 507 18.13 -3.51 -3.18
N LEU A 508 17.56 -2.44 -2.61
CA LEU A 508 18.20 -1.14 -2.45
C LEU A 508 18.29 -0.78 -0.96
N ARG A 509 19.50 -0.58 -0.46
CA ARG A 509 19.73 -0.23 0.95
C ARG A 509 19.49 1.25 1.21
N VAL A 510 18.75 1.56 2.26
CA VAL A 510 18.33 2.92 2.61
C VAL A 510 18.82 3.32 4.00
N SER A 511 19.18 4.60 4.14
CA SER A 511 19.46 5.18 5.44
C SER A 511 18.18 5.32 6.25
N THR A 512 18.27 5.26 7.57
CA THR A 512 17.11 5.34 8.44
C THR A 512 16.48 6.73 8.38
N SER A 513 15.22 6.79 7.95
CA SER A 513 14.43 8.02 7.88
C SER A 513 13.06 7.77 8.49
N SER A 514 12.45 8.82 9.02
CA SER A 514 11.05 8.77 9.50
C SER A 514 10.01 8.58 8.40
N TYR A 515 10.44 8.76 7.15
CA TYR A 515 9.61 8.74 5.96
C TYR A 515 10.46 8.33 4.76
N PHE A 516 9.91 7.43 3.95
CA PHE A 516 10.46 7.10 2.63
C PHE A 516 9.38 7.38 1.60
N ASP A 517 9.69 8.24 0.63
CA ASP A 517 8.94 8.30 -0.62
C ASP A 517 9.64 7.41 -1.63
N ILE A 518 8.87 6.64 -2.39
CA ILE A 518 9.42 5.69 -3.34
C ILE A 518 8.63 5.82 -4.62
N GLU A 519 9.32 6.10 -5.71
CA GLU A 519 8.72 6.20 -7.03
C GLU A 519 9.38 5.20 -7.97
N VAL A 520 8.58 4.41 -8.68
CA VAL A 520 9.03 3.43 -9.68
C VAL A 520 8.51 3.89 -11.03
N LYS A 521 9.40 4.07 -12.00
CA LYS A 521 9.06 4.53 -13.36
C LYS A 521 9.42 3.45 -14.37
N LEU A 522 8.48 3.13 -15.26
CA LEU A 522 8.72 2.36 -16.47
C LEU A 522 9.00 3.34 -17.61
N VAL A 523 10.15 3.17 -18.26
CA VAL A 523 10.67 4.05 -19.31
C VAL A 523 10.88 3.23 -20.58
N GLU A 524 10.20 3.64 -21.65
CA GLU A 524 10.41 3.17 -23.01
C GLU A 524 11.56 3.99 -23.62
N GLU A 525 12.62 3.31 -24.04
CA GLU A 525 13.70 3.91 -24.80
C GLU A 525 13.32 3.89 -26.28
N ALA A 526 12.78 5.01 -26.80
CA ALA A 526 12.43 5.13 -28.21
C ALA A 526 13.63 5.63 -29.01
N GLU A 527 14.01 4.90 -30.06
CA GLU A 527 14.97 5.39 -31.06
C GLU A 527 14.35 6.54 -31.85
N GLY A 528 14.86 7.76 -31.64
CA GLY A 528 14.56 8.90 -32.51
C GLY A 528 15.14 8.69 -33.91
N PRO A 529 14.66 9.40 -34.95
CA PRO A 529 15.28 9.37 -36.26
C PRO A 529 16.76 9.77 -36.11
N ALA A 530 17.65 8.84 -36.44
CA ALA A 530 19.09 9.03 -36.35
C ALA A 530 19.49 10.28 -37.13
N SER A 531 19.89 11.32 -36.41
CA SER A 531 20.69 12.38 -37.00
C SER A 531 22.15 11.95 -36.93
N GLU A 532 22.87 12.01 -38.06
CA GLU A 532 24.20 11.43 -38.22
C GLU A 532 25.15 11.80 -37.06
N GLY A 533 25.49 10.81 -36.22
CA GLY A 533 26.56 10.91 -35.23
C GLY A 533 26.23 10.45 -33.80
N ALA A 534 24.96 10.39 -33.39
CA ALA A 534 24.55 9.76 -32.13
C ALA A 534 23.04 9.45 -32.15
N PRO A 535 22.59 8.26 -31.69
CA PRO A 535 21.16 8.02 -31.48
C PRO A 535 20.67 8.98 -30.39
N ASP A 536 19.76 9.89 -30.77
CA ASP A 536 19.02 10.72 -29.82
C ASP A 536 17.98 9.80 -29.15
N VAL A 537 18.40 9.12 -28.07
CA VAL A 537 17.53 8.23 -27.31
C VAL A 537 16.48 9.09 -26.62
N ARG A 538 15.25 9.03 -27.11
CA ARG A 538 14.12 9.69 -26.44
C ARG A 538 13.58 8.75 -25.39
N GLU A 539 13.90 9.04 -24.15
CA GLU A 539 13.30 8.37 -23.01
C GLU A 539 11.86 8.84 -22.86
N ARG A 540 10.92 7.89 -22.86
CA ARG A 540 9.50 8.16 -22.68
C ARG A 540 9.00 7.42 -21.44
N GLU A 541 8.48 8.16 -20.48
CA GLU A 541 7.79 7.56 -19.33
C GLU A 541 6.49 6.88 -19.80
N VAL A 542 6.42 5.56 -19.63
CA VAL A 542 5.25 4.72 -19.95
C VAL A 542 4.30 4.66 -18.77
N ALA A 543 4.87 4.56 -17.57
CA ALA A 543 4.15 4.41 -16.32
C ALA A 543 5.01 4.92 -15.16
N ALA A 544 4.40 5.54 -14.16
CA ALA A 544 5.06 5.84 -12.90
C ALA A 544 4.14 5.49 -11.73
N ARG A 545 4.77 5.14 -10.61
CA ARG A 545 4.07 4.79 -9.40
C ARG A 545 4.83 5.31 -8.20
N SER A 546 4.14 6.03 -7.32
CA SER A 546 4.66 6.43 -6.02
C SER A 546 4.03 5.63 -4.87
N SER A 547 4.82 5.38 -3.83
CA SER A 547 4.44 4.71 -2.60
C SER A 547 5.23 5.33 -1.45
N SER A 548 4.71 5.24 -0.22
CA SER A 548 5.47 5.77 0.93
C SER A 548 5.41 4.86 2.14
N PHE A 549 6.55 4.72 2.80
CA PHE A 549 6.63 4.10 4.11
C PHE A 549 6.65 5.16 5.20
N ARG A 550 5.82 4.94 6.21
CA ARG A 550 5.68 5.82 7.36
C ARG A 550 5.62 4.97 8.61
N HIS A 551 6.06 5.54 9.73
CA HIS A 551 5.92 4.88 11.01
C HIS A 551 4.47 4.43 11.26
N THR A 552 4.29 3.20 11.74
CA THR A 552 2.98 2.67 12.17
C THR A 552 2.52 3.34 13.46
N ARG A 553 3.48 3.69 14.32
CA ARG A 553 3.31 4.42 15.58
C ARG A 553 4.20 5.67 15.60
N PRO A 554 4.01 6.64 16.49
CA PRO A 554 4.91 7.79 16.56
C PRO A 554 6.38 7.37 16.69
N SER A 555 7.20 7.63 15.66
CA SER A 555 8.65 7.37 15.68
C SER A 555 9.09 5.90 15.78
N VAL A 556 8.23 4.94 15.41
CA VAL A 556 8.53 3.49 15.47
C VAL A 556 8.15 2.78 14.17
N PHE A 557 9.09 1.98 13.65
CA PHE A 557 8.81 0.94 12.65
C PHE A 557 8.69 -0.42 13.31
N GLU A 558 7.67 -1.18 12.92
CA GLU A 558 7.41 -2.54 13.39
C GLU A 558 7.74 -3.53 12.28
N PHE A 559 8.69 -4.43 12.49
CA PHE A 559 9.05 -5.48 11.54
C PHE A 559 8.64 -6.85 12.09
N LEU A 560 7.88 -7.61 11.31
CA LEU A 560 7.49 -8.96 11.63
C LEU A 560 8.48 -9.94 11.00
N ARG A 561 8.97 -10.91 11.78
CA ARG A 561 9.82 -11.97 11.24
C ARG A 561 8.97 -12.97 10.47
N GLY A 562 9.21 -13.04 9.17
CA GLY A 562 8.64 -14.06 8.30
C GLY A 562 9.16 -15.46 8.65
N SER A 563 8.45 -16.46 8.16
CA SER A 563 8.83 -17.88 8.27
C SER A 563 10.12 -18.24 7.55
N ASP A 564 10.49 -17.45 6.53
CA ASP A 564 11.79 -17.46 5.85
C ASP A 564 12.92 -16.80 6.65
N GLY A 565 12.61 -16.30 7.86
CA GLY A 565 13.56 -15.65 8.75
C GLY A 565 13.81 -14.18 8.45
N VAL A 566 13.21 -13.63 7.38
CA VAL A 566 13.38 -12.24 6.93
C VAL A 566 12.43 -11.32 7.70
N TRP A 567 12.93 -10.19 8.15
CA TRP A 567 12.12 -9.18 8.83
C TRP A 567 11.49 -8.24 7.82
N ARG A 568 10.15 -8.21 7.76
CA ARG A 568 9.38 -7.35 6.86
C ARG A 568 8.59 -6.32 7.63
N LEU A 569 8.50 -5.11 7.11
CA LEU A 569 7.68 -4.06 7.71
C LEU A 569 6.24 -4.56 7.80
N ARG A 570 5.70 -4.47 9.01
CA ARG A 570 4.34 -4.86 9.29
C ARG A 570 3.36 -3.98 8.51
N LYS A 571 2.48 -4.63 7.74
CA LYS A 571 1.41 -3.93 7.03
C LYS A 571 0.46 -3.29 8.02
N ARG A 572 -0.04 -2.10 7.68
CA ARG A 572 -1.07 -1.42 8.48
C ARG A 572 -2.29 -2.33 8.62
N LEU A 573 -2.94 -2.29 9.78
CA LEU A 573 -4.19 -3.01 10.08
C LEU A 573 -4.08 -4.55 10.14
N THR A 574 -2.88 -5.12 10.05
CA THR A 574 -2.70 -6.57 10.27
C THR A 574 -2.73 -6.87 11.77
N SER A 575 -3.64 -7.74 12.22
CA SER A 575 -3.61 -8.28 13.58
C SER A 575 -2.65 -9.45 13.70
N LEU A 576 -2.12 -9.66 14.89
CA LEU A 576 -1.43 -10.91 15.21
C LEU A 576 -2.47 -11.98 15.54
N GLU A 577 -2.66 -12.90 14.61
CA GLU A 577 -3.45 -14.12 14.84
C GLU A 577 -2.67 -15.14 15.68
N ARG A 578 -1.33 -15.03 15.71
CA ARG A 578 -0.43 -15.95 16.40
C ARG A 578 0.74 -15.24 17.11
N ARG A 579 1.39 -15.95 18.03
CA ARG A 579 2.61 -15.44 18.68
C ARG A 579 3.70 -15.27 17.62
N SER A 580 4.15 -14.04 17.45
CA SER A 580 5.08 -13.67 16.38
C SER A 580 6.24 -12.88 16.96
N ARG A 581 7.41 -12.98 16.32
CA ARG A 581 8.56 -12.18 16.71
C ARG A 581 8.51 -10.86 15.97
N ILE A 582 8.53 -9.76 16.71
CA ILE A 582 8.45 -8.40 16.20
C ILE A 582 9.66 -7.61 16.64
N ALA A 583 10.32 -6.97 15.69
CA ALA A 583 11.40 -6.04 15.89
C ALA A 583 10.84 -4.61 15.82
N TYR A 584 11.07 -3.83 16.87
CA TYR A 584 10.69 -2.44 16.98
C TYR A 584 11.94 -1.57 16.80
N LEU A 585 12.01 -0.86 15.69
CA LEU A 585 13.07 0.11 15.42
C LEU A 585 12.56 1.50 15.80
N MET A 586 13.16 2.10 16.82
CA MET A 586 12.69 3.33 17.46
C MET A 586 13.69 4.46 17.32
N ALA A 587 13.17 5.67 17.14
CA ALA A 587 13.98 6.89 17.17
C ALA A 587 14.65 7.12 18.55
N PRO A 588 15.71 7.92 18.64
CA PRO A 588 16.42 8.18 19.89
C PRO A 588 15.49 8.76 20.95
N GLY A 589 15.61 8.28 22.19
CA GLY A 589 14.80 8.73 23.33
C GLY A 589 13.45 8.03 23.49
N PHE A 590 13.01 7.20 22.55
CA PHE A 590 11.80 6.39 22.73
C PHE A 590 12.11 5.02 23.33
N ALA A 591 11.18 4.49 24.13
CA ALA A 591 11.30 3.16 24.73
C ALA A 591 9.93 2.45 24.78
N LEU A 592 9.92 1.13 24.73
CA LEU A 592 8.72 0.33 24.92
C LEU A 592 8.61 -0.21 26.34
N SER A 593 7.40 -0.12 26.89
CA SER A 593 7.00 -0.75 28.14
C SER A 593 5.96 -1.83 27.84
N PRO A 594 6.34 -3.12 27.82
CA PRO A 594 5.38 -4.21 27.62
C PRO A 594 4.42 -4.31 28.81
N GLN A 595 3.14 -4.53 28.55
CA GLN A 595 2.07 -4.61 29.57
C GLN A 595 1.59 -6.06 29.78
N GLY A 596 1.56 -6.88 28.72
CA GLY A 596 1.19 -8.30 28.82
C GLY A 596 1.13 -8.97 27.45
N GLY A 597 1.50 -10.25 27.37
CA GLY A 597 1.61 -11.00 26.12
C GLY A 597 2.79 -10.60 25.23
N MET A 598 3.73 -9.80 25.75
CA MET A 598 4.97 -9.39 25.08
C MET A 598 6.17 -9.73 25.95
N GLU A 599 7.10 -10.51 25.42
CA GLU A 599 8.32 -10.95 26.09
C GLU A 599 9.54 -10.41 25.35
N LEU A 600 10.42 -9.66 26.04
CA LEU A 600 11.64 -9.13 25.44
C LEU A 600 12.61 -10.27 25.13
N VAL A 601 13.02 -10.36 23.87
CA VAL A 601 13.99 -11.34 23.39
C VAL A 601 15.38 -10.72 23.30
N ASN A 602 15.47 -9.51 22.74
CA ASN A 602 16.75 -8.84 22.53
C ASN A 602 16.59 -7.31 22.53
N ARG A 603 17.64 -6.61 22.94
CA ARG A 603 17.76 -5.15 22.86
C ARG A 603 19.14 -4.79 22.33
N GLU A 604 19.17 -4.08 21.22
CA GLU A 604 20.38 -3.64 20.54
C GLU A 604 20.29 -2.15 20.20
N ARG A 605 21.44 -1.54 19.90
CA ARG A 605 21.52 -0.20 19.34
C ARG A 605 22.12 -0.26 17.94
N ILE A 606 21.47 0.41 17.00
CA ILE A 606 21.91 0.51 15.62
C ILE A 606 22.10 2.00 15.32
N GLY A 607 23.34 2.47 15.38
CA GLY A 607 23.65 3.90 15.41
C GLY A 607 22.99 4.58 16.63
N ASP A 608 22.21 5.64 16.39
CA ASP A 608 21.44 6.34 17.43
C ASP A 608 20.05 5.70 17.70
N LEU A 609 19.66 4.69 16.93
CA LEU A 609 18.35 4.05 17.03
C LEU A 609 18.36 2.90 18.04
N ALA A 610 17.24 2.73 18.72
CA ALA A 610 17.02 1.59 19.60
C ALA A 610 16.27 0.49 18.82
N LEU A 611 16.83 -0.72 18.82
CA LEU A 611 16.17 -1.92 18.31
C LEU A 611 15.77 -2.81 19.49
N GLU A 612 14.48 -3.07 19.62
CA GLU A 612 13.97 -4.03 20.61
C GLU A 612 13.18 -5.13 19.93
N ILE A 613 13.52 -6.39 20.21
CA ILE A 613 12.89 -7.56 19.64
C ILE A 613 12.05 -8.23 20.73
N TYR A 614 10.76 -8.42 20.46
CA TYR A 614 9.84 -9.09 21.35
C TYR A 614 9.21 -10.30 20.69
N ASP A 615 8.90 -11.31 21.49
CA ASP A 615 7.90 -12.31 21.15
C ASP A 615 6.53 -11.79 21.62
N VAL A 616 5.60 -11.61 20.68
CA VAL A 616 4.30 -10.95 20.91
C VAL A 616 3.17 -11.92 20.62
N SER A 617 2.33 -12.20 21.62
CA SER A 617 1.17 -13.08 21.52
C SER A 617 -0.07 -12.35 20.96
N PRO A 618 -1.08 -13.06 20.43
CA PRO A 618 -2.38 -12.46 20.07
C PRO A 618 -3.01 -11.79 21.28
N GLY A 619 -3.26 -10.48 21.19
CA GLY A 619 -3.68 -9.65 22.32
C GLY A 619 -2.56 -9.13 23.22
N GLY A 620 -1.30 -9.27 22.81
CA GLY A 620 -0.17 -8.57 23.38
C GLY A 620 -0.40 -7.05 23.43
N SER A 621 0.20 -6.36 24.39
CA SER A 621 0.04 -4.91 24.54
C SER A 621 1.30 -4.24 25.05
N ALA A 622 1.53 -3.03 24.58
CA ALA A 622 2.65 -2.20 24.99
C ALA A 622 2.27 -0.72 25.01
N ASP A 623 3.01 0.01 25.84
CA ASP A 623 3.05 1.45 25.86
C ASP A 623 4.36 1.94 25.23
N LEU A 624 4.27 3.00 24.43
CA LEU A 624 5.40 3.76 23.95
C LEU A 624 5.65 4.94 24.89
N LEU A 625 6.87 4.99 25.42
CA LEU A 625 7.39 6.05 26.26
C LEU A 625 8.28 6.98 25.44
N ASP A 626 8.23 8.28 25.71
CA ASP A 626 9.21 9.25 25.18
C ASP A 626 10.43 9.39 26.10
N GLY A 627 11.32 10.34 25.75
CA GLY A 627 12.56 10.62 26.48
C GLY A 627 12.34 11.16 27.91
N HIS A 628 11.11 11.54 28.25
CA HIS A 628 10.71 11.97 29.59
C HIS A 628 9.97 10.86 30.35
N SER A 629 9.92 9.65 29.80
CA SER A 629 9.15 8.52 30.32
C SER A 629 7.63 8.77 30.37
N GLU A 630 7.12 9.71 29.58
CA GLU A 630 5.68 9.90 29.41
C GLU A 630 5.11 8.93 28.38
N LYS A 631 3.91 8.39 28.67
CA LYS A 631 3.18 7.51 27.74
C LYS A 631 2.62 8.33 26.57
N VAL A 632 3.21 8.16 25.39
CA VAL A 632 2.80 8.84 24.15
C VAL A 632 1.81 8.02 23.33
N SER A 633 1.92 6.69 23.37
CA SER A 633 1.01 5.79 22.66
C SER A 633 0.82 4.49 23.42
N SER A 634 -0.33 3.85 23.23
CA SER A 634 -0.66 2.54 23.80
C SER A 634 -1.41 1.74 22.74
N TRP A 635 -1.19 0.44 22.67
CA TRP A 635 -1.95 -0.43 21.78
C TRP A 635 -2.10 -1.86 22.32
N SER A 636 -3.05 -2.57 21.72
CA SER A 636 -3.27 -4.00 21.91
C SER A 636 -3.36 -4.68 20.56
N GLU A 637 -2.78 -5.85 20.42
CA GLU A 637 -2.81 -6.66 19.20
C GLU A 637 -4.20 -7.21 18.86
N SER A 638 -5.15 -7.16 19.82
CA SER A 638 -6.55 -7.51 19.58
C SER A 638 -7.36 -6.39 18.92
N PHE A 639 -6.83 -5.16 18.88
CA PHE A 639 -7.55 -4.00 18.39
C PHE A 639 -6.73 -3.15 17.42
N VAL A 640 -7.40 -2.63 16.41
CA VAL A 640 -6.83 -1.67 15.47
C VAL A 640 -7.51 -0.33 15.66
N VAL A 641 -6.72 0.74 15.76
CA VAL A 641 -7.23 2.10 15.94
C VAL A 641 -6.83 2.96 14.75
N GLU A 642 -7.83 3.50 14.06
CA GLU A 642 -7.66 4.40 12.93
C GLU A 642 -8.11 5.81 13.27
N PHE A 643 -7.46 6.79 12.64
CA PHE A 643 -7.72 8.21 12.84
C PHE A 643 -7.92 8.91 11.51
N GLU A 644 -9.01 9.67 11.43
CA GLU A 644 -9.19 10.68 10.40
C GLU A 644 -9.05 12.06 11.04
N LYS A 645 -8.06 12.83 10.59
CA LYS A 645 -7.71 14.16 11.15
C LYS A 645 -7.74 15.25 10.06
N PRO A 646 -8.88 15.45 9.38
CA PRO A 646 -8.93 16.27 8.17
C PRO A 646 -8.50 17.73 8.42
N PHE A 647 -8.84 18.30 9.58
CA PHE A 647 -8.64 19.72 9.88
C PHE A 647 -7.50 19.99 10.87
N ARG A 648 -6.49 19.12 10.97
CA ARG A 648 -5.35 19.37 11.86
C ARG A 648 -4.55 20.59 11.36
N ILE A 649 -4.45 21.63 12.19
CA ILE A 649 -3.75 22.89 11.84
C ILE A 649 -2.36 23.04 12.48
N GLY A 650 -2.00 22.22 13.46
CA GLY A 650 -0.70 22.33 14.13
C GLY A 650 -0.47 21.32 15.24
N ARG A 651 0.55 21.59 16.06
CA ARG A 651 0.85 20.88 17.32
C ARG A 651 1.15 21.85 18.46
N ASN A 652 0.86 21.49 19.70
CA ASN A 652 1.27 22.29 20.87
C ASN A 652 2.69 21.94 21.34
N GLU A 653 3.19 22.62 22.39
CA GLU A 653 4.53 22.36 22.98
C GLU A 653 4.72 20.92 23.47
N ARG A 654 3.64 20.23 23.86
CA ARG A 654 3.65 18.82 24.30
C ARG A 654 3.51 17.82 23.14
N GLY A 655 3.49 18.31 21.89
CA GLY A 655 3.32 17.49 20.70
C GLY A 655 1.88 17.03 20.42
N SER A 656 0.88 17.48 21.17
CA SER A 656 -0.54 17.19 20.94
C SER A 656 -1.02 17.82 19.63
N ASP A 657 -1.87 17.13 18.86
CA ASP A 657 -2.44 17.68 17.64
C ASP A 657 -3.43 18.82 17.97
N VAL A 658 -3.36 19.92 17.22
CA VAL A 658 -4.20 21.12 17.41
C VAL A 658 -5.27 21.18 16.32
N PHE A 659 -6.53 21.36 16.73
CA PHE A 659 -7.68 21.46 15.85
C PHE A 659 -8.37 22.84 15.97
N PRO A 660 -8.90 23.38 14.87
CA PRO A 660 -9.74 24.56 14.86
C PRO A 660 -11.13 24.24 15.44
N TYR A 661 -11.97 25.27 15.58
CA TYR A 661 -13.37 25.13 15.99
C TYR A 661 -14.31 25.49 14.83
N LEU A 662 -14.94 24.46 14.25
CA LEU A 662 -15.89 24.57 13.14
C LEU A 662 -17.26 24.04 13.54
N THR A 663 -18.31 24.84 13.37
CA THR A 663 -19.69 24.45 13.72
C THR A 663 -20.60 24.63 12.52
N ARG A 664 -21.35 23.58 12.16
CA ARG A 664 -22.29 23.56 11.02
C ARG A 664 -23.72 23.89 11.43
N ASP A 665 -24.18 23.30 12.55
CA ASP A 665 -25.59 23.31 12.98
C ASP A 665 -25.73 23.73 14.46
N GLY A 666 -24.76 24.45 15.01
CA GLY A 666 -24.79 24.94 16.40
C GLY A 666 -24.41 23.89 17.46
N PHE A 667 -24.20 22.61 17.08
CA PHE A 667 -23.78 21.55 17.98
C PHE A 667 -22.57 20.78 17.43
N GLY A 668 -21.56 20.57 18.29
CA GLY A 668 -20.34 19.83 17.96
C GLY A 668 -19.32 20.61 17.14
N ASN A 669 -18.07 20.14 17.16
CA ASN A 669 -16.97 20.72 16.39
C ASN A 669 -16.59 19.80 15.22
N THR A 670 -17.04 20.11 14.01
CA THR A 670 -16.82 19.30 12.80
C THR A 670 -15.36 19.16 12.40
N ALA A 671 -14.46 19.99 12.95
CA ALA A 671 -13.02 19.89 12.73
C ALA A 671 -12.36 18.73 13.49
N LEU A 672 -13.01 18.24 14.55
CA LEU A 672 -12.42 17.21 15.41
C LEU A 672 -12.33 15.86 14.71
N PRO A 673 -11.34 15.05 15.10
CA PRO A 673 -11.08 13.79 14.41
C PRO A 673 -12.15 12.74 14.69
N THR A 674 -12.32 11.84 13.73
CA THR A 674 -13.07 10.60 13.92
C THR A 674 -12.07 9.49 14.25
N VAL A 675 -12.39 8.69 15.27
CA VAL A 675 -11.56 7.55 15.68
C VAL A 675 -12.34 6.27 15.50
N ALA A 676 -11.84 5.34 14.68
CA ALA A 676 -12.42 4.02 14.53
C ALA A 676 -11.59 3.01 15.34
N VAL A 677 -12.24 2.28 16.25
CA VAL A 677 -11.64 1.18 17.00
C VAL A 677 -12.26 -0.12 16.49
N ARG A 678 -11.41 -1.02 16.00
CA ARG A 678 -11.79 -2.28 15.38
C ARG A 678 -11.25 -3.43 16.20
N SER A 679 -12.09 -4.43 16.42
CA SER A 679 -11.76 -5.71 17.04
C SER A 679 -11.39 -6.70 15.94
N MET A 680 -10.27 -7.42 16.13
CA MET A 680 -9.75 -8.35 15.12
C MET A 680 -9.89 -9.83 15.52
N GLY A 681 -10.48 -10.13 16.68
CA GLY A 681 -10.55 -11.49 17.24
C GLY A 681 -11.97 -11.99 17.49
N VAL A 682 -12.18 -13.31 17.31
CA VAL A 682 -13.44 -13.99 17.63
C VAL A 682 -13.70 -13.88 19.14
N GLY A 683 -14.79 -13.21 19.52
CA GLY A 683 -15.20 -13.04 20.92
C GLY A 683 -14.82 -11.71 21.57
N VAL A 684 -14.05 -10.84 20.89
CA VAL A 684 -13.72 -9.51 21.41
C VAL A 684 -14.81 -8.52 20.98
N ASN A 685 -15.63 -8.11 21.96
CA ASN A 685 -16.79 -7.24 21.74
C ASN A 685 -16.40 -5.76 21.78
N ALA A 686 -16.69 -4.98 20.73
CA ALA A 686 -16.40 -3.55 20.75
C ALA A 686 -17.25 -2.77 21.80
N ARG A 687 -18.32 -3.36 22.37
CA ARG A 687 -19.04 -2.83 23.54
C ARG A 687 -18.25 -2.96 24.85
N ASP A 688 -17.22 -3.80 24.90
CA ASP A 688 -16.28 -3.93 26.02
C ASP A 688 -15.33 -2.71 26.14
N LEU A 689 -15.52 -1.69 25.30
CA LEU A 689 -14.70 -0.48 25.31
C LEU A 689 -15.18 0.56 26.34
N GLU A 690 -14.31 0.85 27.29
CA GLU A 690 -14.40 2.04 28.12
C GLU A 690 -13.72 3.23 27.43
N VAL A 691 -14.49 4.29 27.20
CA VAL A 691 -14.01 5.54 26.59
C VAL A 691 -14.10 6.64 27.64
N ARG A 692 -12.97 7.26 27.95
CA ARG A 692 -12.86 8.42 28.83
C ARG A 692 -12.23 9.57 28.05
N CYS A 693 -12.90 10.70 27.99
CA CYS A 693 -12.33 11.94 27.46
C CYS A 693 -12.27 12.98 28.58
N LEU A 694 -11.10 13.57 28.78
CA LEU A 694 -10.87 14.67 29.70
C LEU A 694 -10.45 15.89 28.89
N CYS A 695 -11.15 17.00 29.04
CA CYS A 695 -10.78 18.29 28.46
C CYS A 695 -10.51 19.26 29.61
N ASP A 696 -9.26 19.69 29.76
CA ASP A 696 -8.81 20.58 30.85
C ASP A 696 -9.24 20.08 32.25
N GLY A 697 -9.13 18.76 32.45
CA GLY A 697 -9.51 18.08 33.69
C GLY A 697 -11.01 17.76 33.84
N ARG A 698 -11.88 18.27 32.97
CA ARG A 698 -13.33 17.99 32.99
C ARG A 698 -13.69 16.81 32.08
N ARG A 699 -14.54 15.89 32.56
CA ARG A 699 -14.98 14.73 31.77
C ARG A 699 -16.01 15.13 30.72
N VAL A 700 -15.78 14.71 29.47
CA VAL A 700 -16.69 14.93 28.34
C VAL A 700 -17.15 13.58 27.78
N SER A 701 -18.44 13.46 27.48
CA SER A 701 -19.02 12.27 26.84
C SER A 701 -18.73 12.28 25.35
N ILE A 702 -18.27 11.14 24.81
CA ILE A 702 -17.96 10.97 23.39
C ILE A 702 -19.08 10.16 22.73
N SER A 703 -19.62 10.71 21.64
CA SER A 703 -20.63 10.06 20.80
C SER A 703 -20.06 8.81 20.13
N ARG A 704 -20.86 7.73 20.09
CA ARG A 704 -20.46 6.43 19.54
C ARG A 704 -21.45 5.96 18.48
N SER A 705 -20.94 5.44 17.36
CA SER A 705 -21.73 4.67 16.40
C SER A 705 -21.11 3.29 16.18
N TYR A 706 -21.94 2.32 15.80
CA TYR A 706 -21.56 0.93 15.56
C TYR A 706 -21.90 0.60 14.10
N PRO A 707 -21.02 0.95 13.14
CA PRO A 707 -21.28 0.67 11.75
C PRO A 707 -21.33 -0.84 11.52
N PHE A 708 -22.26 -1.30 10.67
CA PHE A 708 -22.43 -2.71 10.28
C PHE A 708 -22.85 -3.66 11.42
N ALA A 709 -23.44 -3.16 12.50
CA ALA A 709 -24.15 -4.01 13.46
C ALA A 709 -25.41 -4.58 12.79
N GLY A 710 -25.39 -5.87 12.43
CA GLY A 710 -26.59 -6.55 11.93
C GLY A 710 -27.63 -6.74 13.03
N ASP A 711 -28.89 -7.00 12.64
CA ASP A 711 -29.99 -7.33 13.56
C ASP A 711 -29.84 -8.71 14.25
N GLY A 712 -28.77 -9.45 13.95
CA GLY A 712 -28.43 -10.72 14.59
C GLY A 712 -27.58 -10.56 15.86
N ASP A 713 -27.59 -11.59 16.70
CA ASP A 713 -26.92 -11.70 18.03
C ASP A 713 -25.37 -11.55 18.03
N GLY A 714 -24.78 -11.12 16.91
CA GLY A 714 -23.35 -10.87 16.78
C GLY A 714 -22.93 -9.56 17.45
N ALA A 715 -21.97 -9.64 18.38
CA ALA A 715 -21.35 -8.45 18.96
C ALA A 715 -20.69 -7.58 17.88
N PRO A 716 -20.81 -6.24 17.94
CA PRO A 716 -20.19 -5.38 16.94
C PRO A 716 -18.66 -5.51 16.97
N SER A 717 -18.06 -5.74 15.81
CA SER A 717 -16.60 -5.83 15.62
C SER A 717 -15.94 -4.45 15.49
N SER A 718 -16.71 -3.37 15.36
CA SER A 718 -16.16 -2.00 15.28
C SER A 718 -16.99 -0.97 16.04
N VAL A 719 -16.30 0.05 16.55
CA VAL A 719 -16.87 1.24 17.22
C VAL A 719 -16.24 2.48 16.63
N MET A 720 -17.07 3.45 16.29
CA MET A 720 -16.63 4.78 15.92
C MET A 720 -16.85 5.76 17.05
N LEU A 721 -15.81 6.51 17.39
CA LEU A 721 -15.85 7.62 18.33
C LEU A 721 -15.89 8.92 17.53
N GLN A 722 -17.04 9.58 17.55
CA GLN A 722 -17.32 10.78 16.78
C GLN A 722 -17.12 12.02 17.67
N LEU A 723 -15.87 12.46 17.83
CA LEU A 723 -15.55 13.67 18.61
C LEU A 723 -16.24 14.89 18.00
N SER A 724 -16.42 14.88 16.67
CA SER A 724 -17.10 15.95 15.95
C SER A 724 -18.57 16.14 16.33
N LYS A 725 -19.26 15.06 16.76
CA LYS A 725 -20.64 15.10 17.26
C LYS A 725 -20.72 15.17 18.78
N SER A 726 -19.59 15.33 19.47
CA SER A 726 -19.52 15.38 20.93
C SER A 726 -19.47 16.84 21.42
N SER A 727 -19.97 17.09 22.63
CA SER A 727 -19.98 18.43 23.25
C SER A 727 -18.60 18.80 23.81
N ILE A 728 -17.59 18.83 22.96
CA ILE A 728 -16.23 19.25 23.32
C ILE A 728 -16.18 20.80 23.33
N PRO A 729 -15.58 21.42 24.37
CA PRO A 729 -15.50 22.89 24.48
C PRO A 729 -14.80 23.56 23.28
N LEU A 730 -15.12 24.84 23.07
CA LEU A 730 -14.53 25.66 21.99
C LEU A 730 -13.02 25.86 22.12
N PHE A 731 -12.52 25.82 23.35
CA PHE A 731 -11.11 25.88 23.66
C PHE A 731 -10.79 24.75 24.63
N VAL A 732 -9.74 24.00 24.30
CA VAL A 732 -9.22 22.93 25.14
C VAL A 732 -7.70 23.00 25.07
N ALA A 733 -7.05 23.34 26.19
CA ALA A 733 -5.60 23.41 26.24
C ALA A 733 -4.99 22.00 26.30
N ASP A 734 -5.52 21.12 27.15
CA ASP A 734 -5.11 19.73 27.32
C ASP A 734 -6.31 18.78 27.24
N GLY A 735 -6.54 18.27 26.03
CA GLY A 735 -7.51 17.22 25.75
C GLY A 735 -6.84 15.86 25.78
N LEU A 736 -7.43 14.89 26.49
CA LEU A 736 -6.95 13.53 26.61
C LEU A 736 -8.10 12.54 26.39
N LEU A 737 -8.05 11.84 25.26
CA LEU A 737 -8.91 10.71 24.97
C LEU A 737 -8.18 9.41 25.34
N VAL A 738 -8.78 8.63 26.24
CA VAL A 738 -8.31 7.31 26.63
C VAL A 738 -9.38 6.28 26.29
N VAL A 739 -8.99 5.25 25.55
CA VAL A 739 -9.83 4.08 25.29
C VAL A 739 -9.17 2.88 25.94
N LYS A 740 -9.94 2.14 26.73
CA LYS A 740 -9.52 0.92 27.40
C LYS A 740 -10.49 -0.22 27.11
N GLN A 741 -10.00 -1.45 27.18
CA GLN A 741 -10.84 -2.62 27.27
C GLN A 741 -11.26 -2.85 28.73
N ARG A 742 -12.56 -2.90 29.01
CA ARG A 742 -13.09 -3.00 30.39
C ARG A 742 -12.74 -4.33 31.04
N SER A 743 -12.84 -5.44 30.30
CA SER A 743 -12.54 -6.78 30.82
C SER A 743 -11.09 -6.98 31.28
N THR A 744 -10.13 -6.29 30.67
CA THR A 744 -8.69 -6.47 30.93
C THR A 744 -8.00 -5.23 31.52
N ASP A 745 -8.72 -4.11 31.63
CA ASP A 745 -8.22 -2.75 31.93
C ASP A 745 -7.06 -2.26 31.01
N ARG A 746 -6.86 -2.91 29.86
CA ARG A 746 -5.76 -2.59 28.93
C ARG A 746 -6.05 -1.33 28.13
N ALA A 747 -5.07 -0.43 28.04
CA ALA A 747 -5.16 0.78 27.24
C ALA A 747 -4.99 0.47 25.74
N LEU A 748 -5.99 0.82 24.95
CA LEU A 748 -6.02 0.64 23.49
C LEU A 748 -5.65 1.92 22.75
N LEU A 749 -5.97 3.05 23.36
CA LEU A 749 -5.64 4.35 22.81
C LEU A 749 -5.39 5.35 23.94
N ARG A 750 -4.34 6.14 23.77
CA ARG A 750 -4.10 7.38 24.50
C ARG A 750 -3.80 8.47 23.49
N TYR A 751 -4.71 9.42 23.33
CA TYR A 751 -4.61 10.48 22.33
C TYR A 751 -4.74 11.84 22.97
N ARG A 752 -3.73 12.68 22.80
CA ARG A 752 -3.74 14.07 23.25
C ARG A 752 -4.07 15.02 22.10
N PHE A 753 -4.94 15.97 22.36
CA PHE A 753 -5.35 16.99 21.40
C PHE A 753 -5.60 18.33 22.10
N SER A 754 -5.57 19.40 21.33
CA SER A 754 -6.00 20.74 21.78
C SER A 754 -7.00 21.30 20.79
N VAL A 755 -7.91 22.14 21.27
CA VAL A 755 -8.89 22.87 20.44
C VAL A 755 -8.64 24.35 20.63
N VAL A 756 -8.49 25.07 19.52
CA VAL A 756 -8.32 26.53 19.53
C VAL A 756 -9.51 27.19 18.86
N PRO A 757 -9.91 28.42 19.28
CA PRO A 757 -11.07 29.13 18.75
C PRO A 757 -10.78 29.78 17.40
N VAL A 758 -10.19 29.01 16.48
CA VAL A 758 -9.88 29.43 15.10
C VAL A 758 -10.95 28.84 14.19
N ARG A 759 -11.59 29.66 13.36
CA ARG A 759 -12.61 29.22 12.39
C ARG A 759 -12.11 29.14 10.94
N SER A 760 -11.01 29.82 10.64
CA SER A 760 -10.45 29.92 9.30
C SER A 760 -8.95 30.08 9.43
N PHE A 761 -8.20 29.32 8.63
CA PHE A 761 -6.75 29.39 8.58
C PHE A 761 -6.25 28.91 7.22
N GLY A 762 -5.48 29.75 6.53
CA GLY A 762 -4.93 29.39 5.23
C GLY A 762 -4.22 30.52 4.51
N LEU A 763 -3.94 30.27 3.24
CA LEU A 763 -3.18 31.16 2.35
C LEU A 763 -4.09 32.28 1.82
N LEU A 764 -3.65 33.53 1.96
CA LEU A 764 -4.36 34.71 1.47
C LEU A 764 -3.75 35.26 0.18
N THR A 765 -2.46 35.57 0.19
CA THR A 765 -1.73 36.10 -0.98
C THR A 765 -0.33 35.50 -1.05
N LEU A 766 0.22 35.48 -2.26
CA LEU A 766 1.63 35.16 -2.52
C LEU A 766 2.31 36.39 -3.11
N GLY A 767 3.61 36.51 -2.86
CA GLY A 767 4.45 37.54 -3.43
C GLY A 767 5.91 37.13 -3.44
N THR A 768 6.78 38.01 -3.91
CA THR A 768 8.22 37.76 -3.95
C THR A 768 8.93 38.72 -3.02
N MET A 769 9.73 38.19 -2.09
CA MET A 769 10.57 38.96 -1.17
C MET A 769 12.00 38.42 -1.28
N LEU A 770 12.97 39.27 -1.61
CA LEU A 770 14.39 38.91 -1.71
C LEU A 770 14.65 37.68 -2.62
N GLY A 771 13.94 37.59 -3.75
CA GLY A 771 14.07 36.47 -4.69
C GLY A 771 13.43 35.15 -4.24
N ARG A 772 12.74 35.12 -3.10
CA ARG A 772 12.01 33.95 -2.61
C ARG A 772 10.50 34.21 -2.59
N VAL A 773 9.72 33.15 -2.76
CA VAL A 773 8.26 33.24 -2.66
C VAL A 773 7.86 33.38 -1.20
N SER A 774 7.22 34.50 -0.87
CA SER A 774 6.63 34.78 0.44
C SER A 774 5.12 34.60 0.38
N ALA A 775 4.54 34.10 1.45
CA ALA A 775 3.11 33.90 1.62
C ALA A 775 2.59 34.78 2.76
N THR A 776 1.40 35.35 2.55
CA THR A 776 0.61 35.93 3.64
C THR A 776 -0.48 34.94 4.02
N TYR A 777 -0.51 34.57 5.29
CA TYR A 777 -1.49 33.67 5.88
C TYR A 777 -2.51 34.50 6.66
N ARG A 778 -3.76 34.06 6.59
CA ARG A 778 -4.88 34.63 7.35
C ARG A 778 -5.37 33.64 8.39
N LEU A 779 -5.62 34.13 9.59
CA LEU A 779 -6.24 33.40 10.68
C LEU A 779 -7.43 34.19 11.21
N GLU A 780 -8.58 33.55 11.36
CA GLU A 780 -9.77 34.19 11.95
C GLU A 780 -10.23 33.44 13.19
N THR A 781 -10.60 34.18 14.24
CA THR A 781 -11.01 33.62 15.52
C THR A 781 -12.52 33.74 15.73
N VAL A 782 -13.07 32.86 16.57
CA VAL A 782 -14.51 32.83 16.89
C VAL A 782 -14.83 33.76 18.07
N VAL A 783 -13.92 33.85 19.04
CA VAL A 783 -14.06 34.63 20.28
C VAL A 783 -12.87 35.56 20.46
N PRO A 784 -12.97 36.56 21.36
CA PRO A 784 -11.84 37.40 21.74
C PRO A 784 -10.65 36.58 22.25
N VAL A 785 -9.47 36.83 21.69
CA VAL A 785 -8.21 36.18 22.09
C VAL A 785 -7.03 37.14 22.01
N GLU A 786 -6.05 36.90 22.86
CA GLU A 786 -4.72 37.46 22.74
C GLU A 786 -3.86 36.51 21.89
N LEU A 787 -3.36 37.02 20.77
CA LEU A 787 -2.47 36.30 19.85
C LEU A 787 -1.06 36.87 19.98
N GLU A 788 -0.06 36.04 20.27
CA GLU A 788 1.33 36.49 20.30
C GLU A 788 2.17 35.73 19.27
N ARG A 789 2.84 36.48 18.40
CA ARG A 789 3.78 35.95 17.41
C ARG A 789 5.00 36.86 17.36
N GLY A 790 6.18 36.30 17.60
CA GLY A 790 7.44 37.06 17.59
C GLY A 790 7.59 38.04 18.76
N GLY A 791 6.98 37.75 19.91
CA GLY A 791 7.14 38.52 21.15
C GLY A 791 6.23 39.73 21.31
N ARG A 792 5.28 39.97 20.40
CA ARG A 792 4.30 41.06 20.50
C ARG A 792 2.87 40.52 20.57
N PRO A 793 2.13 40.80 21.67
CA PRO A 793 0.74 40.39 21.78
C PRO A 793 -0.16 41.32 20.94
N VAL A 794 -1.12 40.71 20.24
CA VAL A 794 -2.13 41.37 19.42
C VAL A 794 -3.49 40.91 19.92
N TYR A 795 -4.32 41.87 20.30
CA TYR A 795 -5.69 41.62 20.70
C TYR A 795 -6.58 41.43 19.48
N ASN A 796 -7.25 40.28 19.37
CA ASN A 796 -8.26 40.01 18.35
C ASN A 796 -9.62 39.89 19.03
N SER A 797 -10.56 40.76 18.67
CA SER A 797 -11.89 40.84 19.27
C SER A 797 -12.87 39.73 18.89
N GLY A 798 -12.42 38.68 18.21
CA GLY A 798 -13.29 37.66 17.63
C GLY A 798 -13.91 38.14 16.32
N GLY A 799 -14.00 37.25 15.34
CA GLY A 799 -14.53 37.54 14.01
C GLY A 799 -13.61 38.35 13.09
N ASN A 800 -12.50 38.89 13.61
CA ASN A 800 -11.52 39.65 12.85
C ASN A 800 -10.37 38.76 12.34
N ALA A 801 -9.84 39.13 11.18
CA ALA A 801 -8.69 38.47 10.57
C ALA A 801 -7.37 38.96 11.19
N PHE A 802 -6.49 38.01 11.49
CA PHE A 802 -5.10 38.22 11.83
C PHE A 802 -4.24 37.71 10.68
N ASP A 803 -3.59 38.64 9.98
CA ASP A 803 -2.75 38.34 8.82
C ASP A 803 -1.27 38.39 9.21
N PHE A 804 -0.48 37.43 8.73
CA PHE A 804 0.97 37.41 8.92
C PHE A 804 1.70 36.88 7.68
N SER A 805 2.92 37.35 7.46
CA SER A 805 3.75 36.87 6.34
C SER A 805 4.82 35.88 6.81
N ALA A 806 5.06 34.85 6.01
CA ALA A 806 6.16 33.90 6.18
C ALA A 806 6.62 33.39 4.80
N PRO A 807 7.89 32.97 4.62
CA PRO A 807 8.31 32.25 3.44
C PRO A 807 7.36 31.08 3.11
N LEU A 808 7.02 30.88 1.84
CA LEU A 808 6.13 29.79 1.43
C LEU A 808 6.75 28.41 1.73
N SER A 809 8.09 28.35 1.72
CA SER A 809 8.89 27.18 2.06
C SER A 809 8.81 26.79 3.54
N ASP A 810 8.43 27.71 4.44
CA ASP A 810 8.43 27.41 5.86
C ASP A 810 7.42 26.31 6.19
N ALA A 811 7.84 25.34 7.01
CA ALA A 811 6.99 24.23 7.38
C ALA A 811 5.96 24.60 8.45
N SER A 812 6.29 25.54 9.34
CA SER A 812 5.50 25.88 10.52
C SER A 812 5.90 27.22 11.12
N THR A 813 5.02 27.80 11.93
CA THR A 813 5.27 29.01 12.72
C THR A 813 4.72 28.85 14.14
N ASP A 814 5.38 29.47 15.11
CA ASP A 814 4.94 29.45 16.51
C ASP A 814 3.96 30.61 16.79
N LEU A 815 2.90 30.30 17.52
CA LEU A 815 1.83 31.21 17.90
C LEU A 815 1.42 30.91 19.36
N SER A 816 1.29 31.94 20.18
CA SER A 816 0.67 31.83 21.50
C SER A 816 -0.77 32.31 21.43
N LEU A 817 -1.70 31.57 22.04
CA LEU A 817 -3.12 31.89 22.11
C LEU A 817 -3.56 31.93 23.57
N ARG A 818 -4.17 33.02 24.00
CA ARG A 818 -4.84 33.12 25.32
C ARG A 818 -6.29 33.58 25.12
N LEU A 819 -7.22 32.89 25.77
CA LEU A 819 -8.62 33.31 25.80
C LEU A 819 -8.78 34.59 26.62
N LEU A 820 -9.72 35.42 26.19
CA LEU A 820 -10.12 36.62 26.89
C LEU A 820 -11.63 36.56 27.13
N ALA A 821 -12.05 36.86 28.36
CA ALA A 821 -13.47 37.00 28.70
C ALA A 821 -13.79 38.39 29.21
N GLU A 822 -15.05 38.75 29.05
CA GLU A 822 -15.60 39.99 29.59
C GLU A 822 -15.68 39.85 31.11
N ARG A 823 -15.17 40.86 31.82
CA ARG A 823 -15.26 40.94 33.28
C ARG A 823 -16.75 40.98 33.68
N GLY A 824 -17.24 39.90 34.30
CA GLY A 824 -18.61 39.85 34.81
C GLY A 824 -18.85 40.90 35.89
N ASP A 825 -19.96 41.62 35.75
CA ASP A 825 -20.50 42.70 36.60
C ASP A 825 -19.77 42.92 37.95
N SER A 826 -18.93 43.94 38.00
CA SER A 826 -18.72 44.69 39.23
C SER A 826 -19.74 45.83 39.26
N ASP A 827 -20.51 45.92 40.34
CA ASP A 827 -21.47 47.00 40.67
C ASP A 827 -20.81 48.39 40.78
N GLU A 828 -20.10 48.86 39.74
CA GLU A 828 -19.58 50.22 39.67
C GLU A 828 -20.15 50.99 38.48
N PRO A 829 -20.55 52.27 38.69
CA PRO A 829 -21.36 53.01 37.73
C PRO A 829 -20.58 53.46 36.47
N GLU A 830 -21.11 53.02 35.34
CA GLU A 830 -21.15 53.61 33.99
C GLU A 830 -20.30 54.87 33.70
N THR A 831 -18.96 54.76 33.70
CA THR A 831 -18.11 55.79 33.07
C THR A 831 -17.01 55.29 32.13
N CYS A 832 -16.97 54.01 31.75
CA CYS A 832 -16.06 53.50 30.72
C CYS A 832 -16.78 52.66 29.64
N PRO A 833 -16.83 53.08 28.36
CA PRO A 833 -17.54 52.35 27.31
C PRO A 833 -16.67 51.26 26.63
N ARG A 834 -15.81 50.56 27.38
CA ARG A 834 -15.06 49.41 26.85
C ARG A 834 -15.13 48.26 27.87
N PRO A 835 -15.59 47.05 27.48
CA PRO A 835 -15.47 45.89 28.36
C PRO A 835 -13.99 45.66 28.65
N GLU A 836 -13.60 45.69 29.92
CA GLU A 836 -12.28 45.24 30.35
C GLU A 836 -12.22 43.73 30.14
N LEU A 837 -11.48 43.30 29.14
CA LEU A 837 -11.28 41.89 28.84
C LEU A 837 -10.13 41.35 29.68
N VAL A 838 -10.38 40.28 30.42
CA VAL A 838 -9.42 39.66 31.32
C VAL A 838 -9.01 38.30 30.74
N ALA A 839 -7.72 37.99 30.87
CA ALA A 839 -7.15 36.69 30.54
C ALA A 839 -7.84 35.54 31.27
N GLU A 840 -8.42 34.61 30.50
CA GLU A 840 -8.94 33.34 31.03
C GLU A 840 -7.89 32.24 30.85
N GLY A 841 -7.24 31.87 31.97
CA GLY A 841 -6.34 30.73 32.01
C GLY A 841 -4.97 30.94 31.34
N PRO A 842 -4.16 29.86 31.26
CA PRO A 842 -2.80 29.93 30.72
C PRO A 842 -2.81 30.08 29.19
N ALA A 843 -1.78 30.75 28.65
CA ALA A 843 -1.59 30.82 27.21
C ALA A 843 -1.19 29.45 26.65
N LEU A 844 -1.83 29.04 25.57
CA LEU A 844 -1.50 27.83 24.81
C LEU A 844 -0.55 28.20 23.68
N ARG A 845 0.69 27.70 23.74
CA ARG A 845 1.63 27.81 22.62
C ARG A 845 1.42 26.69 21.62
N VAL A 846 1.25 27.07 20.36
CA VAL A 846 0.99 26.19 19.23
C VAL A 846 1.97 26.48 18.10
N ARG A 847 2.51 25.41 17.52
CA ARG A 847 3.23 25.42 16.25
C ARG A 847 2.23 25.14 15.14
N LEU A 848 1.77 26.18 14.46
CA LEU A 848 0.89 26.09 13.31
C LEU A 848 1.65 25.57 12.10
N PHE A 849 1.03 24.67 11.34
CA PHE A 849 1.57 24.21 10.08
C PHE A 849 1.34 25.25 8.99
N LEU A 850 2.32 25.39 8.10
CA LEU A 850 2.24 26.25 6.92
C LEU A 850 2.27 25.39 5.65
N ALA A 851 2.12 26.03 4.48
CA ALA A 851 1.98 25.34 3.21
C ALA A 851 3.22 24.50 2.83
N ALA A 852 4.42 24.95 3.22
CA ALA A 852 5.68 24.24 2.99
C ALA A 852 5.87 23.88 1.51
N VAL A 853 5.77 24.88 0.62
CA VAL A 853 5.97 24.73 -0.82
C VAL A 853 7.20 25.52 -1.24
N VAL A 854 8.21 24.84 -1.75
CA VAL A 854 9.40 25.45 -2.34
C VAL A 854 9.15 25.56 -3.84
N VAL A 855 9.39 26.75 -4.37
CA VAL A 855 9.40 26.99 -5.82
C VAL A 855 10.80 27.46 -6.15
N ASP A 856 11.57 26.60 -6.80
CA ASP A 856 12.92 26.90 -7.24
C ASP A 856 12.95 27.09 -8.75
N LEU A 857 13.43 28.26 -9.17
CA LEU A 857 13.58 28.61 -10.58
C LEU A 857 15.02 28.34 -11.07
N GLY A 858 15.96 28.00 -10.19
CA GLY A 858 17.34 27.66 -10.54
C GLY A 858 18.02 28.65 -11.50
N ALA A 859 18.72 28.10 -12.50
CA ALA A 859 19.36 28.88 -13.56
C ALA A 859 18.34 29.65 -14.42
N THR A 860 17.14 29.11 -14.59
CA THR A 860 16.03 29.74 -15.33
C THR A 860 15.59 31.05 -14.69
N GLY A 861 15.49 31.09 -13.36
CA GLY A 861 15.16 32.30 -12.60
C GLY A 861 16.27 33.35 -12.66
N THR A 862 17.53 32.92 -12.58
CA THR A 862 18.69 33.81 -12.73
C THR A 862 18.69 34.46 -14.12
N ALA A 863 18.55 33.65 -15.17
CA ALA A 863 18.47 34.14 -16.55
C ALA A 863 17.27 35.09 -16.74
N ALA A 864 16.09 34.75 -16.22
CA ALA A 864 14.88 35.57 -16.30
C ALA A 864 15.02 36.92 -15.57
N SER A 865 15.86 37.01 -14.54
CA SER A 865 16.15 38.26 -13.83
C SER A 865 17.07 39.20 -14.62
N GLU A 866 17.93 38.65 -15.47
CA GLU A 866 18.86 39.42 -16.33
C GLU A 866 18.21 39.83 -17.66
N ARG A 867 17.43 38.94 -18.26
CA ARG A 867 16.68 39.18 -19.50
C ARG A 867 15.43 38.31 -19.58
N PRO A 868 14.35 38.76 -20.25
CA PRO A 868 13.17 37.93 -20.43
C PRO A 868 13.47 36.70 -21.29
N LEU A 869 12.95 35.54 -20.88
CA LEU A 869 13.08 34.30 -21.64
C LEU A 869 12.29 34.37 -22.95
N SER A 870 12.83 33.81 -24.03
CA SER A 870 12.19 33.84 -25.35
C SER A 870 12.35 32.52 -26.10
N LEU A 871 11.75 32.42 -27.30
CA LEU A 871 11.93 31.27 -28.20
C LEU A 871 13.41 31.00 -28.52
N ALA A 872 14.27 32.03 -28.44
CA ALA A 872 15.70 31.85 -28.67
C ALA A 872 16.36 30.92 -27.64
N ASP A 873 15.84 30.92 -26.41
CA ASP A 873 16.33 30.08 -25.31
C ASP A 873 15.85 28.64 -25.42
N VAL A 874 14.64 28.45 -25.94
CA VAL A 874 14.09 27.12 -26.29
C VAL A 874 14.96 26.45 -27.35
N VAL A 875 15.35 27.20 -28.40
CA VAL A 875 16.15 26.68 -29.52
C VAL A 875 17.61 26.42 -29.10
N ARG A 876 18.11 27.12 -28.08
CA ARG A 876 19.50 27.05 -27.64
C ARG A 876 19.60 27.04 -26.10
N ARG A 877 19.47 25.85 -25.51
CA ARG A 877 19.41 25.57 -24.05
C ARG A 877 20.77 25.69 -23.28
N ASP A 878 21.70 26.52 -23.75
CA ASP A 878 23.08 26.59 -23.21
C ASP A 878 23.24 27.48 -21.96
N CYS A 879 22.38 28.50 -21.78
CA CYS A 879 22.46 29.43 -20.65
C CYS A 879 21.40 29.18 -19.57
N CYS A 880 20.31 28.51 -19.94
CA CYS A 880 19.27 28.04 -19.04
C CYS A 880 18.64 26.79 -19.67
N ASP A 881 18.15 25.90 -18.83
CA ASP A 881 17.55 24.62 -19.23
C ASP A 881 16.01 24.65 -19.17
N GLY A 882 15.42 25.81 -18.86
CA GLY A 882 13.96 25.98 -18.78
C GLY A 882 13.33 25.27 -17.59
N ARG A 883 14.16 24.74 -16.67
CA ARG A 883 13.69 23.94 -15.54
C ARG A 883 13.16 24.81 -14.43
N VAL A 884 12.01 24.41 -13.90
CA VAL A 884 11.38 24.93 -12.69
C VAL A 884 11.06 23.75 -11.79
N GLU A 885 11.48 23.83 -10.53
CA GLU A 885 11.24 22.79 -9.55
C GLU A 885 10.21 23.26 -8.52
N ILE A 886 9.22 22.43 -8.25
CA ILE A 886 8.21 22.66 -7.22
C ILE A 886 8.29 21.51 -6.22
N VAL A 887 8.67 21.81 -4.99
CA VAL A 887 8.78 20.85 -3.89
C VAL A 887 7.67 21.10 -2.88
N TYR A 888 6.89 20.07 -2.62
CA TYR A 888 5.88 20.01 -1.58
C TYR A 888 6.49 19.30 -0.37
N GLU A 889 6.76 20.02 0.71
CA GLU A 889 7.40 19.42 1.88
C GLU A 889 6.38 18.93 2.90
N LYS A 890 6.63 17.76 3.50
CA LYS A 890 5.82 17.14 4.57
C LYS A 890 4.36 16.87 4.15
N THR A 891 3.60 16.12 4.95
CA THR A 891 2.16 15.91 4.71
C THR A 891 1.36 17.12 5.20
N ARG A 892 0.48 17.67 4.36
CA ARG A 892 -0.37 18.84 4.65
C ARG A 892 -1.79 18.63 4.13
N PRO A 893 -2.81 18.61 5.01
CA PRO A 893 -4.19 18.53 4.56
C PRO A 893 -4.57 19.79 3.79
N HIS A 894 -5.42 19.63 2.77
CA HIS A 894 -5.97 20.72 1.96
C HIS A 894 -4.90 21.50 1.17
N ARG A 895 -3.74 20.90 0.92
CA ARG A 895 -2.72 21.49 0.05
C ARG A 895 -2.96 21.08 -1.40
N GLY A 896 -2.71 21.99 -2.32
CA GLY A 896 -2.64 21.71 -3.73
C GLY A 896 -1.90 22.82 -4.46
N ALA A 897 -1.47 22.56 -5.69
CA ALA A 897 -1.11 23.64 -6.60
C ALA A 897 -1.45 23.31 -8.04
N PHE A 898 -1.58 24.35 -8.84
CA PHE A 898 -1.85 24.27 -10.26
C PHE A 898 -1.00 25.33 -10.95
N ALA A 899 -0.26 24.94 -11.98
CA ALA A 899 0.55 25.87 -12.76
C ALA A 899 0.11 25.91 -14.23
N LEU A 900 -0.01 27.12 -14.75
CA LEU A 900 -0.29 27.42 -16.14
C LEU A 900 0.93 28.13 -16.75
N PHE A 901 1.34 27.72 -17.94
CA PHE A 901 2.24 28.52 -18.76
C PHE A 901 1.45 29.11 -19.94
N GLY A 902 1.17 30.41 -19.88
CA GLY A 902 0.18 31.05 -20.74
C GLY A 902 -1.22 30.48 -20.48
N GLN A 903 -1.78 29.78 -21.47
CA GLN A 903 -3.08 29.08 -21.34
C GLN A 903 -2.94 27.56 -21.19
N ARG A 904 -1.72 27.03 -21.14
CA ARG A 904 -1.47 25.58 -21.09
C ARG A 904 -1.24 25.13 -19.65
N PRO A 905 -1.96 24.10 -19.16
CA PRO A 905 -1.64 23.49 -17.87
C PRO A 905 -0.31 22.73 -17.99
N VAL A 906 0.63 23.08 -17.11
CA VAL A 906 1.94 22.43 -17.03
C VAL A 906 2.11 21.63 -15.75
N HIS A 907 1.32 21.92 -14.71
CA HIS A 907 1.39 21.20 -13.44
C HIS A 907 0.04 21.16 -12.73
N TYR A 908 -0.29 20.03 -12.10
CA TYR A 908 -1.43 19.89 -11.20
C TYR A 908 -1.08 18.95 -10.05
N TYR A 909 -1.33 19.41 -8.83
CA TYR A 909 -1.10 18.66 -7.61
C TYR A 909 -2.25 18.90 -6.64
N ALA A 910 -2.87 17.84 -6.13
CA ALA A 910 -4.01 17.93 -5.22
C ALA A 910 -3.95 16.94 -4.04
N ASP A 911 -2.79 16.30 -3.85
CA ASP A 911 -2.58 15.36 -2.76
C ASP A 911 -2.06 16.06 -1.49
N ASP A 912 -2.28 15.43 -0.34
CA ASP A 912 -1.83 15.96 0.95
C ASP A 912 -0.38 15.57 1.28
N HIS A 913 0.35 14.98 0.34
CA HIS A 913 1.63 14.29 0.58
C HIS A 913 2.84 15.19 0.25
N PRO A 914 4.06 14.85 0.70
CA PRO A 914 5.24 15.44 0.10
C PRO A 914 5.40 14.94 -1.34
N ALA A 915 5.98 15.75 -2.20
CA ALA A 915 6.28 15.40 -3.60
C ALA A 915 7.22 16.45 -4.21
N GLN A 916 8.01 16.06 -5.21
CA GLN A 916 8.88 16.97 -5.97
C GLN A 916 8.56 16.83 -7.45
N PHE A 917 8.37 17.96 -8.11
CA PHE A 917 8.07 18.00 -9.54
C PHE A 917 9.06 18.91 -10.25
N ARG A 918 9.59 18.41 -11.37
CA ARG A 918 10.44 19.17 -12.28
C ARG A 918 9.67 19.45 -13.55
N LEU A 919 9.53 20.72 -13.88
CA LEU A 919 8.82 21.23 -15.04
C LEU A 919 9.87 21.75 -16.03
N ASP A 920 9.86 21.26 -17.27
CA ASP A 920 10.62 21.85 -18.36
C ASP A 920 9.70 22.76 -19.17
N LEU A 921 9.88 24.07 -19.03
CA LEU A 921 9.09 25.07 -19.77
C LEU A 921 9.38 25.01 -21.28
N PHE A 922 10.57 24.59 -21.68
CA PHE A 922 10.98 24.56 -23.09
C PHE A 922 10.38 23.40 -23.86
N ASP A 923 9.87 22.37 -23.18
CA ASP A 923 9.04 21.33 -23.80
C ASP A 923 7.69 21.90 -24.27
N GLN A 924 7.27 23.05 -23.73
CA GLN A 924 6.13 23.83 -24.22
C GLN A 924 6.54 24.85 -25.27
N ALA A 925 7.42 24.49 -26.22
CA ALA A 925 7.97 25.39 -27.23
C ALA A 925 6.90 26.22 -27.97
N ASP A 926 5.74 25.64 -28.27
CA ASP A 926 4.64 26.36 -28.94
C ASP A 926 4.09 27.54 -28.13
N ALA A 927 4.19 27.51 -26.80
CA ALA A 927 3.73 28.60 -25.96
C ALA A 927 4.58 29.87 -26.12
N PHE A 928 5.79 29.73 -26.67
CA PHE A 928 6.68 30.81 -27.09
C PHE A 928 6.48 31.23 -28.55
N ILE A 929 5.62 30.54 -29.32
CA ILE A 929 5.29 30.94 -30.69
C ILE A 929 4.18 32.00 -30.64
N PRO A 930 4.34 33.14 -31.33
CA PRO A 930 3.31 34.18 -31.36
C PRO A 930 2.06 33.72 -32.16
N SER A 931 0.87 34.16 -31.72
CA SER A 931 -0.44 33.75 -32.28
C SER A 931 -0.69 34.26 -33.70
N THR A 932 -0.14 35.42 -34.01
CA THR A 932 -0.12 36.10 -35.33
C THR A 932 1.31 36.62 -35.53
N ALA A 933 1.67 37.27 -36.64
CA ALA A 933 2.97 37.94 -36.77
C ALA A 933 2.85 39.34 -36.13
N PRO A 934 2.97 39.49 -34.80
CA PRO A 934 2.59 40.72 -34.14
C PRO A 934 3.80 41.65 -34.24
N GLU A 935 3.53 42.95 -34.29
CA GLU A 935 4.59 43.95 -34.36
C GLU A 935 5.38 44.03 -33.05
N HIS A 936 4.88 43.44 -31.97
CA HIS A 936 5.44 43.49 -30.61
C HIS A 936 5.45 42.08 -30.00
N ASP A 937 6.39 41.83 -29.08
CA ASP A 937 6.45 40.56 -28.37
C ASP A 937 5.27 40.44 -27.38
N GLU A 938 4.43 39.41 -27.54
CA GLU A 938 3.39 39.08 -26.57
C GLU A 938 4.02 38.46 -25.31
N GLN A 939 3.57 38.86 -24.12
CA GLN A 939 4.01 38.24 -22.88
C GLN A 939 3.26 36.93 -22.63
N THR A 940 3.99 35.91 -22.19
CA THR A 940 3.44 34.68 -21.63
C THR A 940 4.05 34.48 -20.25
N ALA A 941 3.29 33.96 -19.30
CA ALA A 941 3.73 33.87 -17.92
C ALA A 941 3.51 32.46 -17.38
N LEU A 942 4.40 32.04 -16.48
CA LEU A 942 4.14 30.92 -15.59
C LEU A 942 3.30 31.47 -14.42
N GLU A 943 2.03 31.11 -14.35
CA GLU A 943 1.14 31.41 -13.24
C GLU A 943 1.02 30.17 -12.34
N LEU A 944 1.40 30.30 -11.07
CA LEU A 944 1.26 29.26 -10.05
C LEU A 944 0.14 29.64 -9.08
N THR A 945 -0.90 28.82 -9.03
CA THR A 945 -1.97 28.90 -8.03
C THR A 945 -1.70 27.86 -6.95
N VAL A 946 -1.48 28.30 -5.71
CA VAL A 946 -1.32 27.41 -4.55
C VAL A 946 -2.61 27.44 -3.72
N THR A 947 -3.09 26.26 -3.37
CA THR A 947 -4.23 26.05 -2.49
C THR A 947 -3.71 25.55 -1.14
N TYR A 948 -4.07 26.19 -0.04
CA TYR A 948 -3.71 25.71 1.30
C TYR A 948 -4.61 26.29 2.38
N GLY A 949 -5.04 25.43 3.28
CA GLY A 949 -5.91 25.78 4.38
C GLY A 949 -7.37 25.88 3.96
N PHE A 950 -8.20 26.43 4.83
CA PHE A 950 -9.64 26.46 4.66
C PHE A 950 -10.24 27.75 5.18
N ASP A 951 -11.36 28.11 4.57
CA ASP A 951 -12.20 29.22 4.98
C ASP A 951 -13.63 28.74 5.21
N TRP A 952 -14.24 29.19 6.30
CA TRP A 952 -15.60 28.83 6.66
C TRP A 952 -16.56 29.94 6.25
N ARG A 953 -17.33 29.71 5.17
CA ARG A 953 -18.31 30.68 4.65
C ARG A 953 -19.67 30.03 4.40
N ALA A 954 -20.74 30.68 4.86
CA ALA A 954 -22.13 30.25 4.63
C ALA A 954 -22.40 28.75 4.93
N GLY A 955 -21.83 28.24 6.02
CA GLY A 955 -22.00 26.85 6.47
C GLY A 955 -21.22 25.80 5.65
N LYS A 956 -20.27 26.22 4.80
CA LYS A 956 -19.41 25.33 4.01
C LYS A 956 -17.93 25.67 4.17
N VAL A 957 -17.11 24.63 4.19
CA VAL A 957 -15.64 24.74 4.11
C VAL A 957 -15.26 24.97 2.65
N GLN A 958 -14.54 26.05 2.38
CA GLN A 958 -13.92 26.33 1.08
C GLN A 958 -12.40 26.27 1.21
N ARG A 959 -11.69 25.82 0.16
CA ARG A 959 -10.23 25.86 0.16
C ARG A 959 -9.74 27.27 -0.16
N MET A 960 -8.74 27.73 0.57
CA MET A 960 -8.13 29.04 0.30
C MET A 960 -7.08 28.91 -0.80
N THR A 961 -7.08 29.87 -1.73
CA THR A 961 -6.18 29.87 -2.90
C THR A 961 -5.48 31.21 -3.03
N ALA A 962 -4.22 31.17 -3.44
CA ALA A 962 -3.43 32.34 -3.73
C ALA A 962 -2.61 32.11 -5.00
N ARG A 963 -2.34 33.19 -5.74
CA ARG A 963 -1.70 33.13 -7.06
C ARG A 963 -0.42 33.93 -7.05
N ILE A 964 0.57 33.45 -7.79
CA ILE A 964 1.83 34.15 -8.05
C ILE A 964 2.23 33.91 -9.50
N VAL A 965 2.87 34.91 -10.10
CA VAL A 965 3.55 34.80 -11.38
C VAL A 965 5.04 34.72 -11.12
N PRO A 966 5.61 33.52 -10.90
CA PRO A 966 7.04 33.36 -10.62
C PRO A 966 7.93 33.78 -11.79
N LEU A 967 7.44 33.68 -13.03
CA LEU A 967 8.26 33.91 -14.21
C LEU A 967 7.42 34.48 -15.36
N VAL A 968 7.99 35.46 -16.06
CA VAL A 968 7.43 36.04 -17.29
C VAL A 968 8.41 35.79 -18.44
N ALA A 969 7.87 35.35 -19.56
CA ALA A 969 8.57 35.09 -20.80
C ALA A 969 7.90 35.85 -21.96
N LEU A 970 8.57 35.85 -23.11
CA LEU A 970 8.13 36.52 -24.32
C LEU A 970 7.92 35.49 -25.42
N ARG A 971 6.83 35.68 -26.16
CA ARG A 971 6.60 34.99 -27.41
C ARG A 971 7.47 35.62 -28.50
N GLY A 972 8.01 34.80 -29.38
CA GLY A 972 9.00 35.20 -30.39
C GLY A 972 10.43 35.20 -29.86
N PHE A 973 11.36 35.81 -30.60
CA PHE A 973 12.77 35.81 -30.24
C PHE A 973 13.18 36.89 -29.21
N GLY A 974 12.25 37.74 -28.77
CA GLY A 974 12.50 38.72 -27.71
C GLY A 974 13.21 40.00 -28.18
N LEU A 975 13.19 40.27 -29.49
CA LEU A 975 13.83 41.45 -30.11
C LEU A 975 12.96 42.72 -30.03
N GLY A 976 11.72 42.61 -29.54
CA GLY A 976 10.74 43.69 -29.51
C GLY A 976 10.29 44.13 -30.91
N GLY A 977 9.76 45.35 -31.00
CA GLY A 977 9.31 45.91 -32.27
C GLY A 977 10.44 46.11 -33.29
N ILE A 978 10.10 45.89 -34.57
CA ILE A 978 11.05 46.00 -35.69
C ILE A 978 10.68 47.21 -36.54
N ARG A 979 11.66 48.06 -36.84
CA ARG A 979 11.49 49.22 -37.72
C ARG A 979 12.55 49.23 -38.82
N LEU A 980 12.21 49.86 -39.93
CA LEU A 980 13.19 50.22 -40.95
C LEU A 980 13.61 51.67 -40.74
N GLU A 981 14.90 51.94 -40.91
CA GLU A 981 15.48 53.27 -40.98
C GLU A 981 16.25 53.37 -42.29
N SER A 982 16.14 54.51 -42.99
CA SER A 982 16.90 54.75 -44.23
C SER A 982 17.99 55.77 -43.95
N ASP A 983 19.24 55.41 -44.23
CA ASP A 983 20.41 56.28 -44.12
C ASP A 983 21.03 56.42 -45.52
N GLY A 984 20.62 57.46 -46.25
CA GLY A 984 21.00 57.65 -47.65
C GLY A 984 20.53 56.50 -48.55
N ASP A 985 21.48 55.81 -49.19
CA ASP A 985 21.19 54.65 -50.04
C ASP A 985 21.06 53.33 -49.27
N ASP A 986 21.41 53.30 -47.98
CA ASP A 986 21.35 52.12 -47.14
C ASP A 986 20.01 52.04 -46.38
N VAL A 987 19.52 50.80 -46.22
CA VAL A 987 18.31 50.52 -45.42
C VAL A 987 18.74 49.64 -44.24
N LEU A 988 18.45 50.09 -43.02
CA LEU A 988 18.76 49.38 -41.78
C LEU A 988 17.48 48.82 -41.16
N VAL A 989 17.57 47.60 -40.63
CA VAL A 989 16.57 47.00 -39.76
C VAL A 989 16.99 47.29 -38.32
N ARG A 990 16.15 48.00 -37.57
CA ARG A 990 16.34 48.31 -36.16
C ARG A 990 15.35 47.55 -35.29
N PHE A 991 15.88 46.89 -34.26
CA PHE A 991 15.15 46.15 -33.26
C PHE A 991 15.06 47.00 -31.99
N GLU A 992 13.88 47.01 -31.35
CA GLU A 992 13.63 47.73 -30.11
C GLU A 992 14.55 47.24 -28.97
N ARG A 993 14.88 45.95 -28.96
CA ARG A 993 15.79 45.34 -27.99
C ARG A 993 17.00 44.74 -28.68
N PRO A 994 18.20 44.86 -28.08
CA PRO A 994 19.39 44.24 -28.62
C PRO A 994 19.25 42.72 -28.63
N ALA A 995 19.81 42.09 -29.66
CA ALA A 995 19.81 40.65 -29.79
C ALA A 995 20.50 40.00 -28.59
N GLY A 996 19.79 39.18 -27.83
CA GLY A 996 20.40 38.43 -26.73
C GLY A 996 21.41 37.38 -27.20
N ARG A 997 21.43 37.05 -28.51
CA ARG A 997 22.23 35.99 -29.14
C ARG A 997 22.52 36.30 -30.61
N GLU A 998 23.43 35.55 -31.23
CA GLU A 998 23.65 35.61 -32.68
C GLU A 998 22.52 34.93 -33.46
N PHE A 999 21.92 35.66 -34.41
CA PHE A 999 20.91 35.16 -35.34
C PHE A 999 21.49 35.05 -36.76
N ALA A 1000 21.17 33.97 -37.45
CA ALA A 1000 21.30 33.84 -38.88
C ALA A 1000 20.04 34.39 -39.57
N CYS A 1001 20.27 35.22 -40.57
CA CYS A 1001 19.23 35.97 -41.26
C CYS A 1001 19.20 35.57 -42.74
N ARG A 1002 18.02 35.26 -43.27
CA ARG A 1002 17.81 35.04 -44.72
C ARG A 1002 16.78 36.02 -45.26
N LEU A 1003 17.04 36.50 -46.47
CA LEU A 1003 16.13 37.36 -47.21
C LEU A 1003 15.50 36.54 -48.34
N VAL A 1004 14.18 36.41 -48.32
CA VAL A 1004 13.44 35.54 -49.25
C VAL A 1004 12.28 36.28 -49.91
N ASN A 1005 11.86 35.79 -51.08
CA ASN A 1005 10.70 36.32 -51.79
C ASN A 1005 9.36 35.95 -51.08
N ARG A 1006 8.23 36.43 -51.61
CA ARG A 1006 6.88 36.18 -51.05
C ARG A 1006 6.57 34.69 -50.80
N ARG A 1007 7.05 33.79 -51.66
CA ARG A 1007 6.80 32.34 -51.56
C ARG A 1007 7.74 31.62 -50.60
N GLY A 1008 8.82 32.28 -50.15
CA GLY A 1008 9.85 31.66 -49.32
C GLY A 1008 10.75 30.69 -50.07
N GLU A 1009 10.66 30.65 -51.41
CA GLU A 1009 11.31 29.65 -52.27
C GLU A 1009 12.71 30.09 -52.73
N ASP A 1010 12.90 31.37 -53.04
CA ASP A 1010 14.18 31.88 -53.53
C ASP A 1010 14.91 32.76 -52.50
N LEU A 1011 16.17 32.43 -52.27
CA LEU A 1011 17.10 33.24 -51.49
C LEU A 1011 17.50 34.47 -52.32
N LEU A 1012 17.12 35.67 -51.87
CA LEU A 1012 17.34 36.92 -52.61
C LEU A 1012 18.78 37.46 -52.46
N ASP A 1013 19.46 37.07 -51.38
CA ASP A 1013 20.85 37.41 -51.08
C ASP A 1013 21.51 36.38 -50.13
N GLY A 1014 22.82 36.48 -49.89
CA GLY A 1014 23.56 35.63 -48.96
C GLY A 1014 23.03 35.66 -47.52
N GLN A 1015 23.47 34.68 -46.71
CA GLN A 1015 23.07 34.60 -45.31
C GLN A 1015 23.74 35.73 -44.51
N LEU A 1016 22.92 36.59 -43.89
CA LEU A 1016 23.36 37.67 -43.01
C LEU A 1016 23.42 37.18 -41.56
N THR A 1017 24.09 37.92 -40.69
CA THR A 1017 24.16 37.62 -39.25
C THR A 1017 23.87 38.86 -38.43
N LEU A 1018 22.97 38.74 -37.46
CA LEU A 1018 22.78 39.73 -36.39
C LEU A 1018 23.55 39.24 -35.17
N GLY A 1019 24.61 39.95 -34.79
CA GLY A 1019 25.49 39.57 -33.69
C GLY A 1019 24.85 39.77 -32.31
N GLU A 1020 25.41 39.12 -31.29
CA GLU A 1020 24.98 39.32 -29.91
C GLU A 1020 25.14 40.80 -29.49
N ARG A 1021 24.16 41.32 -28.76
CA ARG A 1021 24.01 42.71 -28.33
C ARG A 1021 23.82 43.75 -29.46
N GLN A 1022 23.70 43.32 -30.71
CA GLN A 1022 23.36 44.23 -31.80
C GLN A 1022 21.85 44.47 -31.85
N SER A 1023 21.44 45.73 -32.00
CA SER A 1023 20.04 46.14 -32.21
C SER A 1023 19.77 46.56 -33.64
N GLU A 1024 20.77 46.51 -34.53
CA GLU A 1024 20.70 47.08 -35.87
C GLU A 1024 21.39 46.15 -36.86
N MET A 1025 20.79 45.96 -38.04
CA MET A 1025 21.32 45.14 -39.14
C MET A 1025 21.17 45.89 -40.46
N ARG A 1026 22.27 46.05 -41.20
CA ARG A 1026 22.27 46.67 -42.53
C ARG A 1026 21.76 45.68 -43.59
N LEU A 1027 20.80 46.11 -44.40
CA LEU A 1027 20.35 45.33 -45.56
C LEU A 1027 21.25 45.60 -46.76
N PRO A 1028 21.53 44.58 -47.59
CA PRO A 1028 22.23 44.76 -48.85
C PRO A 1028 21.53 45.78 -49.75
N THR A 1029 22.30 46.62 -50.45
CA THR A 1029 21.78 47.70 -51.32
C THR A 1029 20.79 47.19 -52.38
N LYS A 1030 21.00 45.97 -52.90
CA LYS A 1030 20.10 45.30 -53.84
C LYS A 1030 18.70 45.08 -53.25
N ILE A 1031 18.61 44.78 -51.96
CA ILE A 1031 17.35 44.54 -51.24
C ILE A 1031 16.64 45.86 -50.95
N GLY A 1032 17.38 46.91 -50.57
CA GLY A 1032 16.84 48.26 -50.46
C GLY A 1032 16.23 48.75 -51.78
N ALA A 1033 16.88 48.48 -52.92
CA ALA A 1033 16.36 48.80 -54.25
C ALA A 1033 15.10 47.99 -54.60
N LEU A 1034 15.00 46.72 -54.19
CA LEU A 1034 13.80 45.89 -54.38
C LEU A 1034 12.61 46.40 -53.56
N LEU A 1035 12.86 46.80 -52.30
CA LEU A 1035 11.85 47.41 -51.45
C LEU A 1035 11.33 48.72 -52.05
N ARG A 1036 12.21 49.60 -52.55
CA ARG A 1036 11.82 50.85 -53.26
C ARG A 1036 10.96 50.61 -54.51
N ARG A 1037 11.16 49.48 -55.19
CA ARG A 1037 10.45 49.10 -56.43
C ARG A 1037 9.12 48.36 -56.20
N GLY A 1038 8.68 48.19 -54.95
CA GLY A 1038 7.39 47.55 -54.66
C GLY A 1038 7.43 46.03 -54.45
N HIS A 1039 8.62 45.41 -54.37
CA HIS A 1039 8.70 43.97 -54.19
C HIS A 1039 8.51 43.55 -52.73
N GLN A 1040 7.75 42.46 -52.50
CA GLN A 1040 7.64 41.84 -51.18
C GLN A 1040 8.90 41.05 -50.83
N VAL A 1041 9.56 41.45 -49.75
CA VAL A 1041 10.76 40.81 -49.20
C VAL A 1041 10.48 40.41 -47.76
N TRP A 1042 10.81 39.17 -47.42
CA TRP A 1042 10.68 38.64 -46.07
C TRP A 1042 12.05 38.40 -45.45
N LEU A 1043 12.21 38.84 -44.21
CA LEU A 1043 13.36 38.51 -43.37
C LEU A 1043 13.01 37.31 -42.49
N LEU A 1044 13.78 36.24 -42.63
CA LEU A 1044 13.73 35.06 -41.76
C LEU A 1044 14.87 35.14 -40.75
N LEU A 1045 14.53 35.19 -39.47
CA LEU A 1045 15.47 35.17 -38.34
C LEU A 1045 15.51 33.76 -37.75
N ALA A 1046 16.68 33.14 -37.70
CA ALA A 1046 16.88 31.81 -37.10
C ALA A 1046 18.07 31.84 -36.14
N VAL A 1047 17.96 31.16 -35.01
CA VAL A 1047 19.09 31.01 -34.08
C VAL A 1047 20.05 29.95 -34.61
N ARG A 1048 21.36 30.24 -34.60
CA ARG A 1048 22.38 29.23 -34.93
C ARG A 1048 22.52 28.23 -33.79
N ARG A 1049 22.35 26.93 -34.11
CA ARG A 1049 22.60 25.83 -33.19
C ARG A 1049 24.11 25.55 -33.11
N ARG A 1050 24.60 25.05 -31.97
CA ARG A 1050 26.05 24.88 -31.73
C ARG A 1050 26.68 23.74 -32.55
N LEU A 1051 25.90 22.71 -32.87
CA LEU A 1051 26.32 21.51 -33.62
C LEU A 1051 25.66 21.37 -35.00
N TRP A 1052 24.70 22.25 -35.32
CA TRP A 1052 23.86 22.16 -36.52
C TRP A 1052 23.74 23.53 -37.19
N GLY A 1053 23.39 23.55 -38.48
CA GLY A 1053 23.05 24.78 -39.18
C GLY A 1053 21.88 25.54 -38.52
N PRO A 1054 21.69 26.82 -38.86
CA PRO A 1054 20.53 27.60 -38.40
C PRO A 1054 19.20 26.92 -38.77
N ASP A 1055 18.29 26.84 -37.80
CA ASP A 1055 16.98 26.23 -37.95
C ASP A 1055 15.97 27.24 -38.53
N PHE A 1056 15.82 27.22 -39.85
CA PHE A 1056 14.89 28.10 -40.55
C PHE A 1056 13.45 27.58 -40.58
N GLU A 1057 13.18 26.36 -40.11
CA GLU A 1057 11.81 25.83 -40.03
C GLU A 1057 11.02 26.51 -38.89
N ARG A 1058 11.72 26.91 -37.83
CA ARG A 1058 11.18 27.67 -36.69
C ARG A 1058 11.58 29.15 -36.70
N ALA A 1059 11.88 29.70 -37.89
CA ALA A 1059 12.30 31.09 -38.03
C ALA A 1059 11.15 32.08 -37.83
N GLN A 1060 11.48 33.25 -37.28
CA GLN A 1060 10.57 34.39 -37.22
C GLN A 1060 10.61 35.09 -38.56
N ARG A 1061 9.43 35.24 -39.17
CA ARG A 1061 9.26 35.80 -40.50
C ARG A 1061 8.72 37.22 -40.40
N VAL A 1062 9.44 38.18 -40.97
CA VAL A 1062 9.14 39.62 -40.90
C VAL A 1062 8.93 40.16 -42.32
N ASP A 1063 7.80 40.83 -42.58
CA ASP A 1063 7.53 41.47 -43.87
C ASP A 1063 8.22 42.83 -43.93
N LEU A 1064 9.35 42.89 -44.64
CA LEU A 1064 10.11 44.13 -44.77
C LEU A 1064 9.39 45.15 -45.65
N ARG A 1065 8.53 44.73 -46.58
CA ARG A 1065 7.79 45.67 -47.45
C ARG A 1065 6.68 46.35 -46.67
N ALA A 1066 5.94 45.58 -45.86
CA ALA A 1066 4.92 46.15 -44.97
C ALA A 1066 5.51 47.18 -43.99
N LEU A 1067 6.73 46.96 -43.49
CA LEU A 1067 7.45 47.92 -42.65
C LEU A 1067 7.91 49.16 -43.42
N TYR A 1068 8.39 48.97 -44.66
CA TYR A 1068 8.85 50.07 -45.52
C TYR A 1068 7.71 51.03 -45.89
N ASP A 1069 6.55 50.49 -46.27
CA ASP A 1069 5.38 51.27 -46.72
C ASP A 1069 4.79 52.14 -45.61
N ARG A 1070 4.93 51.70 -44.36
CA ARG A 1070 4.53 52.49 -43.19
C ARG A 1070 5.52 53.60 -42.87
N GLN A 1071 6.80 53.37 -43.10
CA GLN A 1071 7.85 54.36 -42.87
C GLN A 1071 7.79 55.49 -43.91
N THR A 1072 7.47 55.18 -45.16
CA THR A 1072 7.30 56.16 -46.25
C THR A 1072 5.94 56.84 -46.28
N GLY A 1073 4.98 56.38 -45.47
CA GLY A 1073 3.62 56.94 -45.39
C GLY A 1073 2.68 56.53 -46.54
N GLU A 1074 3.06 55.55 -47.37
CA GLU A 1074 2.24 55.07 -48.50
C GLU A 1074 1.07 54.15 -48.06
N GLY A 1075 0.98 53.80 -46.77
CA GLY A 1075 0.03 52.84 -46.21
C GLY A 1075 -1.33 53.36 -45.72
N SER A 1076 -1.81 54.55 -46.10
CA SER A 1076 -3.16 55.05 -45.71
C SER A 1076 -4.25 54.92 -46.78
N HIS A 1077 -4.08 54.05 -47.78
CA HIS A 1077 -5.16 53.71 -48.72
C HIS A 1077 -5.07 52.23 -49.14
N ALA A 1078 -5.67 51.35 -48.34
CA ALA A 1078 -6.27 50.09 -48.76
C ALA A 1078 -7.31 49.65 -47.73
#